data_AF-A0A6A7KH55-F1
#
_entry.id   AF-A0A6A7KH55-F1
#
_cell.length_a   1.000
_cell.length_b   1.000
_cell.length_c   1.000
_cell.angle_alpha   90.00
_cell.angle_beta   90.00
_cell.angle_gamma   90.00
#
_symmetry.space_group_name_H-M   'P 1'
#
loop_
_entity.id
_entity.type
_entity.pdbx_description
1 polymer ?
#
loop_
_entity_poly.entity_id
_entity_poly.type
_entity_poly.pdbx_seq_one_letter_code
_entity_poly.pdbx_strand_id
1 'polypeptide(L)'
;MKYSEVLSRLKELKSIFEEECDHQDINYVIIDHFGWWLQVKVQTKNLSEKLASLLKQLKATHNDEWVLKEKEFRGYLQRIKELAKKGDSITEEEFKELLNTVNKVHELLGVEVLWLWGSAKASGEVARDILSRPDFQELMQVVEEIDDIKEVEMNSEILQLILKVMEAPHTKVSTLSSWIFVFNPKVFFPIHSHIMSGEIIERLELNKFWDVQKYSKKKLKKVTEEYLRFLSALNIAVEEASVDDMSEVVFYFAKKGQSESVTLKQYFASKGYLYPEHLVSQFYTALKTKGFVILSGLTGTGKTKIVQELAELLDPEKKNFLFLPVRPDWRDSKQLLGYYNPLTGEYHKTKLLEFILKAKEDYEKNGRGAMPYFVLLDEMNLAHVEYYFADFLSVLESGRDEKGFTKEGIPLHDSDEVEKFLEIPKELKLPPNLYIVGTVNMDETTYAFSPKVLDRAFTIEFHEVELEKYPPEENADDGSAYGLVVPLREAILEDLRGKDDQFLARSKDEINEAVKKLKGTEYWQILIELNKALEPYDLHFGYRVVDEIALFFKNAKESQEREIVKFENDDEIFDLALLMKVLPKFHGNRKKLEKPLKEVLKLCMNEQVTIKLDRNENKIEIKLPDEIDKLSSDMIVAILKEWETYKDNFRFKHMAKKVLRMLRQLYEIGFASFS
;
A
#
# COMPACT_ATOMS: atom_id res chain seq x y z
N MET A 1 35.29 -9.08 54.05
CA MET A 1 35.15 -7.67 54.47
C MET A 1 33.77 -7.48 55.07
N LYS A 2 33.65 -6.78 56.20
CA LYS A 2 32.33 -6.45 56.77
C LYS A 2 31.62 -5.49 55.81
N TYR A 3 30.33 -5.66 55.59
CA TYR A 3 29.52 -4.88 54.63
C TYR A 3 29.67 -3.36 54.81
N SER A 4 29.84 -2.90 56.05
CA SER A 4 30.10 -1.49 56.41
C SER A 4 31.41 -0.94 55.83
N GLU A 5 32.44 -1.78 55.71
CA GLU A 5 33.77 -1.40 55.22
C GLU A 5 33.79 -1.29 53.69
N VAL A 6 33.01 -2.13 53.01
CA VAL A 6 32.78 -2.05 51.56
C VAL A 6 32.01 -0.78 51.21
N LEU A 7 30.95 -0.46 51.97
CA LEU A 7 30.16 0.76 51.80
C LEU A 7 30.98 2.04 52.02
N SER A 8 31.88 2.05 53.00
CA SER A 8 32.76 3.19 53.27
C SER A 8 33.68 3.46 52.07
N ARG A 9 34.30 2.41 51.53
CA ARG A 9 35.21 2.53 50.38
C ARG A 9 34.49 2.92 49.09
N LEU A 10 33.25 2.44 48.90
CA LEU A 10 32.42 2.86 47.76
C LEU A 10 32.03 4.34 47.83
N LYS A 11 31.81 4.89 49.04
CA LYS A 11 31.53 6.32 49.23
C LYS A 11 32.75 7.20 48.96
N GLU A 12 33.94 6.78 49.39
CA GLU A 12 35.21 7.47 49.05
C GLU A 12 35.46 7.46 47.53
N LEU A 13 35.27 6.32 46.87
CA LEU A 13 35.38 6.21 45.40
C LEU A 13 34.40 7.15 44.70
N LYS A 14 33.15 7.23 45.16
CA LYS A 14 32.15 8.14 44.59
C LYS A 14 32.59 9.61 44.67
N SER A 15 33.11 10.05 45.82
CA SER A 15 33.57 11.43 46.01
C SER A 15 34.75 11.79 45.09
N ILE A 16 35.68 10.85 44.88
CA ILE A 16 36.82 11.05 43.97
C ILE A 16 36.35 11.15 42.51
N PHE A 17 35.37 10.34 42.11
CA PHE A 17 34.80 10.38 40.76
C PHE A 17 33.99 11.65 40.48
N GLU A 18 33.26 12.17 41.47
CA GLU A 18 32.52 13.44 41.35
C GLU A 18 33.49 14.65 41.19
N GLU A 19 34.71 14.56 41.72
CA GLU A 19 35.74 15.59 41.66
C GLU A 19 36.53 15.57 40.34
N GLU A 20 36.85 14.39 39.78
CA GLU A 20 37.57 14.29 38.50
C GLU A 20 36.68 14.49 37.25
N CYS A 21 35.36 14.34 37.37
CA CYS A 21 34.42 14.44 36.25
C CYS A 21 33.62 15.75 36.20
N ASP A 22 34.14 16.85 36.78
CA ASP A 22 33.49 18.18 36.80
C ASP A 22 32.01 18.12 37.24
N HIS A 23 31.70 17.39 38.33
CA HIS A 23 30.36 17.26 38.90
C HIS A 23 29.28 16.61 38.00
N GLN A 24 29.65 15.75 37.04
CA GLN A 24 28.66 14.94 36.31
C GLN A 24 28.01 13.86 37.21
N ASP A 25 26.69 13.67 37.10
CA ASP A 25 25.93 12.66 37.85
C ASP A 25 26.30 11.23 37.41
N ILE A 26 27.20 10.59 38.16
CA ILE A 26 27.66 9.21 37.96
C ILE A 26 26.77 8.24 38.74
N ASN A 27 26.01 7.40 38.03
CA ASN A 27 25.02 6.51 38.66
C ASN A 27 25.49 5.08 38.95
N TYR A 28 26.44 4.51 38.18
CA TYR A 28 26.98 3.17 38.45
C TYR A 28 28.37 2.94 37.85
N VAL A 29 29.18 2.14 38.57
CA VAL A 29 30.51 1.68 38.17
C VAL A 29 30.39 0.24 37.72
N ILE A 30 30.82 -0.07 36.49
CA ILE A 30 30.85 -1.45 35.98
C ILE A 30 32.25 -2.01 36.23
N ILE A 31 32.31 -3.18 36.87
CA ILE A 31 33.55 -3.91 37.14
C ILE A 31 33.48 -5.24 36.40
N ASP A 32 34.40 -5.48 35.48
CA ASP A 32 34.58 -6.78 34.84
C ASP A 32 36.04 -7.26 34.89
N HIS A 33 36.36 -8.36 34.20
CA HIS A 33 37.70 -8.96 34.20
C HIS A 33 38.79 -8.10 33.56
N PHE A 34 38.43 -7.08 32.77
CA PHE A 34 39.36 -6.26 32.01
C PHE A 34 39.56 -4.85 32.58
N GLY A 35 38.74 -4.43 33.55
CA GLY A 35 38.91 -3.13 34.22
C GLY A 35 37.63 -2.60 34.86
N TRP A 36 37.68 -1.33 35.25
CA TRP A 36 36.54 -0.59 35.78
C TRP A 36 36.17 0.53 34.81
N TRP A 37 34.88 0.68 34.51
CA TRP A 37 34.36 1.66 33.56
C TRP A 37 33.26 2.52 34.21
N LEU A 38 33.31 3.82 33.97
CA LEU A 38 32.24 4.76 34.33
C LEU A 38 31.27 4.91 33.16
N GLN A 39 29.97 4.80 33.42
CA GLN A 39 28.95 5.05 32.42
C GLN A 39 28.10 6.26 32.81
N VAL A 40 28.30 7.38 32.11
CA VAL A 40 27.53 8.62 32.28
C VAL A 40 26.32 8.61 31.35
N LYS A 41 25.19 9.17 31.80
CA LYS A 41 23.89 9.17 31.10
C LYS A 41 23.90 10.14 29.89
N VAL A 42 24.65 9.82 28.82
CA VAL A 42 24.73 10.62 27.58
C VAL A 42 23.49 10.43 26.67
N GLN A 43 22.73 9.32 26.82
CA GLN A 43 21.63 8.99 25.91
C GLN A 43 20.35 9.85 26.06
N THR A 44 19.96 10.27 27.26
CA THR A 44 18.71 11.03 27.45
C THR A 44 18.79 12.47 26.95
N LYS A 45 19.96 13.11 27.06
CA LYS A 45 20.17 14.49 26.60
C LYS A 45 20.09 14.61 25.06
N ASN A 46 20.64 13.61 24.36
CA ASN A 46 20.56 13.52 22.89
C ASN A 46 19.11 13.30 22.41
N LEU A 47 18.32 12.48 23.12
CA LEU A 47 16.92 12.23 22.74
C LEU A 47 16.02 13.46 22.94
N SER A 48 16.13 14.15 24.09
CA SER A 48 15.34 15.36 24.35
C SER A 48 15.69 16.49 23.37
N GLU A 49 16.96 16.69 23.04
CA GLU A 49 17.39 17.69 22.04
C GLU A 49 16.85 17.37 20.63
N LYS A 50 16.91 16.10 20.21
CA LYS A 50 16.31 15.63 18.94
C LYS A 50 14.79 15.87 18.91
N LEU A 51 14.10 15.55 19.99
CA LEU A 51 12.67 15.76 20.14
C LEU A 51 12.32 17.25 20.12
N ALA A 52 13.07 18.09 20.84
CA ALA A 52 12.83 19.53 20.90
C ALA A 52 13.01 20.18 19.51
N SER A 53 14.08 19.83 18.80
CA SER A 53 14.30 20.28 17.43
C SER A 53 13.17 19.86 16.49
N LEU A 54 12.67 18.63 16.63
CA LEU A 54 11.56 18.12 15.83
C LEU A 54 10.25 18.85 16.13
N LEU A 55 9.94 19.08 17.41
CA LEU A 55 8.74 19.79 17.83
C LEU A 55 8.75 21.25 17.39
N LYS A 56 9.90 21.94 17.47
CA LYS A 56 10.06 23.30 16.95
C LYS A 56 9.74 23.38 15.45
N GLN A 57 10.23 22.40 14.68
CA GLN A 57 9.94 22.31 13.25
C GLN A 57 8.44 22.08 12.99
N LEU A 58 7.82 21.15 13.72
CA LEU A 58 6.41 20.82 13.51
C LEU A 58 5.46 21.93 13.94
N LYS A 59 5.79 22.62 15.04
CA LYS A 59 5.08 23.82 15.48
C LYS A 59 5.14 24.91 14.41
N ALA A 60 6.30 25.16 13.83
CA ALA A 60 6.43 26.15 12.75
C ALA A 60 5.53 25.84 11.53
N THR A 61 5.28 24.57 11.24
CA THR A 61 4.49 24.13 10.07
C THR A 61 2.99 24.01 10.37
N HIS A 62 2.60 23.52 11.55
CA HIS A 62 1.24 23.04 11.81
C HIS A 62 0.49 23.80 12.92
N ASN A 63 1.11 24.80 13.54
CA ASN A 63 0.50 25.53 14.67
C ASN A 63 -0.85 26.19 14.31
N ASP A 64 -0.99 26.74 13.11
CA ASP A 64 -2.26 27.37 12.70
C ASP A 64 -3.41 26.36 12.62
N GLU A 65 -3.14 25.13 12.13
CA GLU A 65 -4.13 24.06 12.10
C GLU A 65 -4.45 23.56 13.52
N TRP A 66 -3.43 23.47 14.37
CA TRP A 66 -3.60 23.09 15.78
C TRP A 66 -4.55 24.06 16.50
N VAL A 67 -4.32 25.38 16.39
CA VAL A 67 -5.15 26.41 17.04
C VAL A 67 -6.63 26.30 16.64
N LEU A 68 -6.92 25.87 15.41
CA LEU A 68 -8.29 25.68 14.93
C LEU A 68 -8.96 24.42 15.52
N LYS A 69 -8.19 23.35 15.79
CA LYS A 69 -8.70 22.03 16.18
C LYS A 69 -8.57 21.73 17.66
N GLU A 70 -7.70 22.44 18.38
CA GLU A 70 -7.34 22.19 19.78
C GLU A 70 -8.58 22.09 20.68
N LYS A 71 -9.50 23.05 20.57
CA LYS A 71 -10.70 23.11 21.41
C LYS A 71 -11.58 21.86 21.22
N GLU A 72 -11.72 21.40 19.99
CA GLU A 72 -12.51 20.22 19.66
C GLU A 72 -11.83 18.95 20.16
N PHE A 73 -10.52 18.80 19.89
CA PHE A 73 -9.74 17.65 20.33
C PHE A 73 -9.75 17.48 21.86
N ARG A 74 -9.49 18.57 22.60
CA ARG A 74 -9.55 18.58 24.06
C ARG A 74 -10.95 18.29 24.59
N GLY A 75 -11.99 18.79 23.91
CA GLY A 75 -13.38 18.48 24.23
C GLY A 75 -13.70 16.99 24.13
N TYR A 76 -13.19 16.32 23.09
CA TYR A 76 -13.35 14.87 22.94
C TYR A 76 -12.59 14.08 24.01
N LEU A 77 -11.33 14.44 24.32
CA LEU A 77 -10.56 13.78 25.39
C LEU A 77 -11.26 13.91 26.74
N GLN A 78 -11.75 15.12 27.07
CA GLN A 78 -12.51 15.36 28.29
C GLN A 78 -13.78 14.51 28.35
N ARG A 79 -14.50 14.40 27.23
CA ARG A 79 -15.71 13.57 27.17
C ARG A 79 -15.42 12.09 27.35
N ILE A 80 -14.34 11.58 26.74
CA ILE A 80 -13.89 10.20 26.92
C ILE A 80 -13.53 9.95 28.39
N LYS A 81 -12.80 10.86 29.02
CA LYS A 81 -12.43 10.81 30.45
C LYS A 81 -13.67 10.74 31.35
N GLU A 82 -14.66 11.60 31.14
CA GLU A 82 -15.91 11.61 31.91
C GLU A 82 -16.68 10.29 31.83
N LEU A 83 -16.75 9.69 30.64
CA LEU A 83 -17.40 8.40 30.43
C LEU A 83 -16.59 7.27 31.09
N ALA A 84 -15.27 7.30 30.97
CA ALA A 84 -14.38 6.29 31.57
C ALA A 84 -14.38 6.29 33.10
N LYS A 85 -14.55 7.46 33.74
CA LYS A 85 -14.68 7.60 35.20
C LYS A 85 -15.89 6.87 35.79
N LYS A 86 -16.88 6.52 34.97
CA LYS A 86 -18.04 5.75 35.43
C LYS A 86 -17.69 4.29 35.74
N GLY A 87 -16.59 3.75 35.19
CA GLY A 87 -16.15 2.38 35.44
C GLY A 87 -17.29 1.37 35.25
N ASP A 88 -17.58 0.59 36.29
CA ASP A 88 -18.67 -0.39 36.35
C ASP A 88 -20.08 0.18 36.14
N SER A 89 -20.26 1.49 36.36
CA SER A 89 -21.56 2.16 36.25
C SER A 89 -21.88 2.71 34.86
N ILE A 90 -21.00 2.51 33.87
CA ILE A 90 -21.24 2.94 32.49
C ILE A 90 -22.38 2.14 31.84
N THR A 91 -23.37 2.84 31.32
CA THR A 91 -24.48 2.21 30.59
C THR A 91 -24.07 1.81 29.16
N GLU A 92 -24.88 0.98 28.50
CA GLU A 92 -24.58 0.58 27.12
C GLU A 92 -24.59 1.75 26.13
N GLU A 93 -25.47 2.72 26.34
CA GLU A 93 -25.60 3.92 25.50
C GLU A 93 -24.37 4.83 25.66
N GLU A 94 -23.94 5.06 26.91
CA GLU A 94 -22.74 5.82 27.23
C GLU A 94 -21.47 5.15 26.72
N PHE A 95 -21.43 3.82 26.74
CA PHE A 95 -20.31 3.08 26.15
C PHE A 95 -20.27 3.22 24.62
N LYS A 96 -21.41 3.22 23.93
CA LYS A 96 -21.48 3.54 22.49
C LYS A 96 -21.04 4.97 22.21
N GLU A 97 -21.42 5.90 23.08
CA GLU A 97 -20.98 7.29 22.98
C GLU A 97 -19.46 7.42 23.14
N LEU A 98 -18.86 6.67 24.07
CA LEU A 98 -17.41 6.61 24.25
C LEU A 98 -16.72 6.17 22.96
N LEU A 99 -17.17 5.08 22.34
CA LEU A 99 -16.62 4.58 21.08
C LEU A 99 -16.75 5.61 19.95
N ASN A 100 -17.91 6.22 19.82
CA ASN A 100 -18.14 7.25 18.81
C ASN A 100 -17.23 8.47 19.02
N THR A 101 -17.00 8.85 20.28
CA THR A 101 -16.12 9.98 20.63
C THR A 101 -14.66 9.67 20.34
N VAL A 102 -14.22 8.43 20.55
CA VAL A 102 -12.88 7.96 20.16
C VAL A 102 -12.71 8.00 18.64
N ASN A 103 -13.72 7.56 17.87
CA ASN A 103 -13.67 7.63 16.42
C ASN A 103 -13.57 9.08 15.92
N LYS A 104 -14.30 10.01 16.55
CA LYS A 104 -14.19 11.45 16.23
C LYS A 104 -12.80 12.00 16.48
N VAL A 105 -12.09 11.53 17.52
CA VAL A 105 -10.68 11.87 17.74
C VAL A 105 -9.82 11.38 16.57
N HIS A 106 -10.01 10.14 16.12
CA HIS A 106 -9.26 9.58 15.00
C HIS A 106 -9.57 10.30 13.69
N GLU A 107 -10.84 10.64 13.43
CA GLU A 107 -11.27 11.42 12.27
C GLU A 107 -10.67 12.83 12.26
N LEU A 108 -10.68 13.52 13.40
CA LEU A 108 -10.14 14.88 13.54
C LEU A 108 -8.64 14.95 13.20
N LEU A 109 -7.90 13.92 13.61
CA LEU A 109 -6.46 13.80 13.43
C LEU A 109 -6.07 13.07 12.13
N GLY A 110 -6.98 12.31 11.54
CA GLY A 110 -6.77 11.48 10.34
C GLY A 110 -5.94 10.21 10.57
N VAL A 111 -5.69 9.82 11.83
CA VAL A 111 -4.95 8.61 12.22
C VAL A 111 -5.45 8.09 13.58
N GLU A 112 -5.28 6.79 13.82
CA GLU A 112 -5.64 6.18 15.11
C GLU A 112 -4.62 6.51 16.21
N VAL A 113 -4.97 7.44 17.10
CA VAL A 113 -4.08 7.87 18.20
C VAL A 113 -4.41 7.29 19.57
N LEU A 114 -5.56 6.61 19.72
CA LEU A 114 -5.99 6.00 20.98
C LEU A 114 -6.26 4.52 20.78
N TRP A 115 -5.59 3.67 21.56
CA TRP A 115 -5.73 2.22 21.50
C TRP A 115 -6.30 1.65 22.80
N LEU A 116 -7.60 1.79 23.05
CA LEU A 116 -8.14 1.61 24.41
C LEU A 116 -8.36 0.15 24.87
N TRP A 117 -8.20 -0.86 24.00
CA TRP A 117 -8.65 -2.25 24.28
C TRP A 117 -7.68 -3.38 23.88
N GLY A 118 -6.43 -3.07 23.54
CA GLY A 118 -5.34 -4.08 23.48
C GLY A 118 -5.30 -5.05 22.29
N SER A 119 -6.38 -5.21 21.49
CA SER A 119 -6.34 -5.97 20.24
C SER A 119 -7.39 -5.54 19.21
N ALA A 120 -7.06 -5.60 17.91
CA ALA A 120 -7.98 -5.26 16.82
C ALA A 120 -9.24 -6.15 16.74
N LYS A 121 -9.26 -7.29 17.46
CA LYS A 121 -10.39 -8.23 17.56
C LYS A 121 -11.19 -8.08 18.86
N ALA A 122 -10.82 -7.16 19.75
CA ALA A 122 -11.48 -7.03 21.04
C ALA A 122 -12.89 -6.44 20.87
N SER A 123 -13.87 -7.06 21.51
CA SER A 123 -15.25 -6.56 21.58
C SER A 123 -15.36 -5.41 22.60
N GLY A 124 -16.48 -4.68 22.56
CA GLY A 124 -16.80 -3.67 23.59
C GLY A 124 -16.79 -4.22 25.02
N GLU A 125 -16.95 -5.54 25.20
CA GLU A 125 -16.88 -6.21 26.49
C GLU A 125 -15.47 -6.14 27.12
N VAL A 126 -14.41 -6.19 26.31
CA VAL A 126 -13.01 -6.09 26.81
C VAL A 126 -12.73 -4.70 27.35
N ALA A 127 -13.24 -3.66 26.70
CA ALA A 127 -13.07 -2.29 27.17
C ALA A 127 -13.88 -2.02 28.44
N ARG A 128 -15.11 -2.54 28.55
CA ARG A 128 -15.89 -2.51 29.79
C ARG A 128 -15.12 -3.20 30.93
N ASP A 129 -14.59 -4.40 30.68
CA ASP A 129 -13.79 -5.13 31.67
C ASP A 129 -12.57 -4.31 32.15
N ILE A 130 -11.85 -3.61 31.26
CA ILE A 130 -10.73 -2.76 31.68
C ILE A 130 -11.20 -1.60 32.56
N LEU A 131 -12.26 -0.89 32.16
CA LEU A 131 -12.81 0.24 32.92
C LEU A 131 -13.36 -0.17 34.29
N SER A 132 -13.85 -1.41 34.41
CA SER A 132 -14.38 -2.01 35.63
C SER A 132 -13.33 -2.38 36.66
N ARG A 133 -12.05 -2.46 36.29
CA ARG A 133 -11.01 -2.98 37.19
C ARG A 133 -10.65 -1.97 38.30
N PRO A 134 -10.63 -2.39 39.58
CA PRO A 134 -10.28 -1.49 40.69
C PRO A 134 -8.87 -0.90 40.60
N ASP A 135 -7.88 -1.70 40.17
CA ASP A 135 -6.50 -1.23 40.02
C ASP A 135 -6.32 -0.25 38.85
N PHE A 136 -7.11 -0.42 37.79
CA PHE A 136 -7.19 0.56 36.71
C PHE A 136 -7.77 1.89 37.20
N GLN A 137 -8.90 1.87 37.91
CA GLN A 137 -9.53 3.09 38.45
C GLN A 137 -8.64 3.80 39.48
N GLU A 138 -7.98 3.03 40.35
CA GLU A 138 -6.98 3.53 41.30
C GLU A 138 -5.83 4.23 40.55
N LEU A 139 -5.30 3.61 39.49
CA LEU A 139 -4.24 4.23 38.68
C LEU A 139 -4.69 5.52 38.01
N MET A 140 -5.90 5.55 37.45
CA MET A 140 -6.42 6.74 36.77
C MET A 140 -6.60 7.92 37.73
N GLN A 141 -7.01 7.67 38.98
CA GLN A 141 -7.10 8.71 40.01
C GLN A 141 -5.73 9.26 40.37
N VAL A 142 -4.74 8.38 40.56
CA VAL A 142 -3.36 8.79 40.85
C VAL A 142 -2.77 9.59 39.69
N VAL A 143 -2.94 9.10 38.46
CA VAL A 143 -2.41 9.73 37.24
C VAL A 143 -2.97 11.14 37.02
N GLU A 144 -4.22 11.38 37.38
CA GLU A 144 -4.89 12.67 37.20
C GLU A 144 -4.26 13.80 38.06
N GLU A 145 -3.67 13.45 39.20
CA GLU A 145 -3.07 14.39 40.15
C GLU A 145 -1.56 14.63 39.89
N ILE A 146 -0.96 13.97 38.89
CA ILE A 146 0.47 14.09 38.59
C ILE A 146 0.76 15.38 37.82
N ASP A 147 1.66 16.20 38.35
CA ASP A 147 2.08 17.45 37.71
C ASP A 147 3.38 17.31 36.89
N ASP A 148 4.32 16.47 37.33
CA ASP A 148 5.59 16.20 36.66
C ASP A 148 5.86 14.69 36.55
N ILE A 149 6.32 14.24 35.39
CA ILE A 149 6.71 12.84 35.14
C ILE A 149 7.76 12.31 36.13
N LYS A 150 8.60 13.18 36.72
CA LYS A 150 9.57 12.82 37.77
C LYS A 150 8.90 12.24 39.00
N GLU A 151 7.65 12.62 39.30
CA GLU A 151 6.89 12.03 40.42
C GLU A 151 6.66 10.53 40.20
N VAL A 152 6.43 10.12 38.94
CA VAL A 152 6.31 8.70 38.58
C VAL A 152 7.64 7.97 38.72
N GLU A 153 8.75 8.60 38.33
CA GLU A 153 10.10 8.01 38.42
C GLU A 153 10.56 7.84 39.87
N MET A 154 10.20 8.77 40.75
CA MET A 154 10.62 8.81 42.16
C MET A 154 9.68 8.03 43.08
N ASN A 155 8.43 7.80 42.68
CA ASN A 155 7.44 7.10 43.47
C ASN A 155 7.32 5.62 43.07
N SER A 156 7.93 4.75 43.89
CA SER A 156 7.90 3.31 43.66
C SER A 156 6.48 2.72 43.72
N GLU A 157 5.52 3.36 44.40
CA GLU A 157 4.14 2.88 44.50
C GLU A 157 3.37 3.09 43.19
N ILE A 158 3.55 4.25 42.53
CA ILE A 158 2.95 4.55 41.22
C ILE A 158 3.49 3.59 40.17
N LEU A 159 4.81 3.34 40.17
CA LEU A 159 5.43 2.40 39.25
C LEU A 159 4.90 0.97 39.46
N GLN A 160 4.71 0.54 40.71
CA GLN A 160 4.12 -0.78 41.01
C GLN A 160 2.66 -0.86 40.54
N LEU A 161 1.89 0.21 40.69
CA LEU A 161 0.50 0.28 40.22
C LEU A 161 0.40 0.22 38.69
N ILE A 162 1.28 0.94 37.98
CA ILE A 162 1.42 0.85 36.51
C ILE A 162 1.73 -0.59 36.08
N LEU A 163 2.72 -1.23 36.73
CA LEU A 163 3.10 -2.61 36.40
C LEU A 163 1.97 -3.59 36.67
N LYS A 164 1.21 -3.39 37.76
CA LYS A 164 0.04 -4.22 38.10
C LYS A 164 -1.04 -4.14 37.02
N VAL A 165 -1.39 -2.93 36.56
CA VAL A 165 -2.38 -2.74 35.46
C VAL A 165 -1.86 -3.32 34.14
N MET A 166 -0.57 -3.23 33.86
CA MET A 166 0.10 -3.81 32.69
C MET A 166 0.17 -5.34 32.72
N GLU A 167 0.23 -5.97 33.89
CA GLU A 167 0.19 -7.43 34.03
C GLU A 167 -1.23 -7.98 33.80
N ALA A 168 -2.27 -7.14 33.86
CA ALA A 168 -3.65 -7.57 33.68
C ALA A 168 -3.95 -7.97 32.22
N PRO A 169 -4.89 -8.92 32.00
CA PRO A 169 -5.26 -9.37 30.67
C PRO A 169 -5.67 -8.21 29.75
N HIS A 170 -5.34 -8.31 28.46
CA HIS A 170 -5.71 -7.33 27.43
C HIS A 170 -5.13 -5.91 27.61
N THR A 171 -4.25 -5.69 28.59
CA THR A 171 -3.54 -4.41 28.76
C THR A 171 -2.18 -4.46 28.07
N LYS A 172 -2.04 -3.75 26.94
CA LYS A 172 -0.74 -3.49 26.31
C LYS A 172 -0.22 -2.10 26.71
N VAL A 173 1.05 -1.82 26.42
CA VAL A 173 1.62 -0.47 26.62
C VAL A 173 0.83 0.58 25.84
N SER A 174 0.39 0.25 24.62
CA SER A 174 -0.49 1.13 23.83
C SER A 174 -1.84 1.37 24.51
N THR A 175 -2.40 0.35 25.16
CA THR A 175 -3.62 0.46 25.98
C THR A 175 -3.44 1.37 27.17
N LEU A 176 -2.42 1.11 27.97
CA LEU A 176 -2.15 1.89 29.17
C LEU A 176 -1.85 3.34 28.81
N SER A 177 -0.89 3.57 27.89
CA SER A 177 -0.46 4.92 27.49
C SER A 177 -1.61 5.76 26.95
N SER A 178 -2.55 5.16 26.21
CA SER A 178 -3.76 5.84 25.72
C SER A 178 -4.66 6.28 26.87
N TRP A 179 -4.89 5.41 27.86
CA TRP A 179 -5.75 5.74 28.99
C TRP A 179 -5.14 6.80 29.92
N ILE A 180 -3.87 6.64 30.28
CA ILE A 180 -3.20 7.64 31.14
C ILE A 180 -3.07 9.01 30.44
N PHE A 181 -2.90 9.02 29.11
CA PHE A 181 -2.99 10.25 28.31
C PHE A 181 -4.38 10.90 28.37
N VAL A 182 -5.45 10.13 28.17
CA VAL A 182 -6.82 10.65 28.26
C VAL A 182 -7.09 11.27 29.64
N PHE A 183 -6.59 10.65 30.72
CA PHE A 183 -6.79 11.15 32.08
C PHE A 183 -5.92 12.35 32.42
N ASN A 184 -4.70 12.40 31.89
CA ASN A 184 -3.75 13.50 32.11
C ASN A 184 -2.93 13.78 30.84
N PRO A 185 -3.50 14.56 29.89
CA PRO A 185 -2.84 14.91 28.65
C PRO A 185 -1.78 16.01 28.82
N LYS A 186 -1.56 16.51 30.04
CA LYS A 186 -0.49 17.45 30.36
C LYS A 186 0.86 16.75 30.42
N VAL A 187 0.90 15.56 31.03
CA VAL A 187 2.15 14.85 31.36
C VAL A 187 2.39 13.62 30.48
N PHE A 188 1.33 12.89 30.12
CA PHE A 188 1.44 11.60 29.47
C PHE A 188 1.24 11.69 27.95
N PHE A 189 1.84 10.77 27.21
CA PHE A 189 1.76 10.71 25.75
C PHE A 189 1.32 9.31 25.31
N PRO A 190 0.29 9.16 24.45
CA PRO A 190 -0.16 7.87 23.99
C PRO A 190 0.86 7.27 23.01
N ILE A 191 1.27 6.01 23.18
CA ILE A 191 2.20 5.35 22.26
C ILE A 191 1.50 4.27 21.44
N HIS A 192 1.37 4.54 20.14
CA HIS A 192 0.78 3.65 19.16
C HIS A 192 1.53 3.76 17.84
N SER A 193 1.59 2.68 17.06
CA SER A 193 2.33 2.63 15.79
C SER A 193 1.80 3.60 14.73
N HIS A 194 0.55 4.07 14.87
CA HIS A 194 -0.05 5.02 13.92
C HIS A 194 0.14 6.49 14.31
N ILE A 195 0.66 6.79 15.51
CA ILE A 195 0.84 8.19 15.98
C ILE A 195 2.13 8.81 15.45
N MET A 196 3.19 7.99 15.28
CA MET A 196 4.50 8.42 14.80
C MET A 196 4.84 7.64 13.54
N SER A 197 5.37 8.31 12.51
CA SER A 197 5.86 7.62 11.32
C SER A 197 7.02 6.66 11.64
N GLY A 198 7.22 5.65 10.79
CA GLY A 198 8.37 4.75 10.89
C GLY A 198 9.71 5.50 10.93
N GLU A 199 9.83 6.60 10.17
CA GLU A 199 11.00 7.48 10.18
C GLU A 199 11.26 8.10 11.57
N ILE A 200 10.22 8.62 12.23
CA ILE A 200 10.33 9.17 13.59
C ILE A 200 10.70 8.07 14.58
N ILE A 201 10.05 6.91 14.46
CA ILE A 201 10.30 5.75 15.31
C ILE A 201 11.76 5.29 15.18
N GLU A 202 12.31 5.22 13.97
CA GLU A 202 13.69 4.82 13.72
C GLU A 202 14.69 5.89 14.17
N ARG A 203 14.46 7.15 13.80
CA ARG A 203 15.32 8.30 14.17
C ARG A 203 15.45 8.49 15.67
N LEU A 204 14.38 8.16 16.42
CA LEU A 204 14.32 8.23 17.87
C LEU A 204 14.61 6.88 18.55
N GLU A 205 14.94 5.83 17.79
CA GLU A 205 15.22 4.46 18.26
C GLU A 205 14.10 3.82 19.10
N LEU A 206 12.85 4.12 18.79
CA LEU A 206 11.66 3.67 19.53
C LEU A 206 11.18 2.28 19.11
N ASN A 207 11.74 1.66 18.06
CA ASN A 207 11.42 0.30 17.57
C ASN A 207 11.31 -0.77 18.68
N LYS A 208 12.04 -0.55 19.78
CA LYS A 208 12.08 -1.38 20.99
C LYS A 208 10.72 -1.58 21.67
N PHE A 209 9.72 -0.74 21.41
CA PHE A 209 8.36 -0.90 21.95
C PHE A 209 7.53 -1.97 21.22
N TRP A 210 7.83 -2.24 19.94
CA TRP A 210 6.99 -3.08 19.08
C TRP A 210 7.60 -4.46 18.75
N ASP A 211 8.90 -4.66 18.98
CA ASP A 211 9.62 -5.93 18.75
C ASP A 211 9.37 -7.01 19.85
N VAL A 212 8.19 -7.00 20.48
CA VAL A 212 7.93 -7.80 21.69
C VAL A 212 6.90 -8.89 21.43
N GLN A 213 7.33 -10.00 20.83
CA GLN A 213 6.57 -11.24 20.87
C GLN A 213 6.80 -12.00 22.20
N LYS A 214 5.68 -12.33 22.87
CA LYS A 214 5.49 -13.13 24.11
C LYS A 214 6.12 -12.56 25.40
N TYR A 215 5.24 -12.11 26.31
CA TYR A 215 5.56 -11.44 27.57
C TYR A 215 6.09 -12.39 28.66
N SER A 216 7.24 -12.04 29.24
CA SER A 216 7.68 -12.49 30.56
C SER A 216 7.68 -11.29 31.52
N LYS A 217 7.47 -11.49 32.83
CA LYS A 217 7.44 -10.39 33.84
C LYS A 217 8.69 -9.48 33.77
N LYS A 218 9.87 -10.06 33.53
CA LYS A 218 11.14 -9.33 33.42
C LYS A 218 11.19 -8.40 32.18
N LYS A 219 10.49 -8.76 31.10
CA LYS A 219 10.41 -7.93 29.88
C LYS A 219 9.37 -6.80 30.00
N LEU A 220 8.21 -7.03 30.64
CA LEU A 220 7.19 -5.98 30.88
C LEU A 220 7.75 -4.78 31.64
N LYS A 221 8.53 -5.05 32.71
CA LYS A 221 9.21 -4.02 33.48
C LYS A 221 10.13 -3.18 32.60
N LYS A 222 10.93 -3.83 31.74
CA LYS A 222 11.83 -3.13 30.80
C LYS A 222 11.08 -2.21 29.85
N VAL A 223 9.99 -2.68 29.22
CA VAL A 223 9.23 -1.84 28.28
C VAL A 223 8.59 -0.65 29.01
N THR A 224 8.10 -0.84 30.24
CA THR A 224 7.56 0.24 31.07
C THR A 224 8.62 1.27 31.41
N GLU A 225 9.82 0.83 31.79
CA GLU A 225 10.97 1.72 32.06
C GLU A 225 11.39 2.51 30.82
N GLU A 226 11.43 1.89 29.63
CA GLU A 226 11.74 2.61 28.38
C GLU A 226 10.65 3.63 28.03
N TYR A 227 9.38 3.32 28.28
CA TYR A 227 8.28 4.24 28.04
C TYR A 227 8.38 5.46 28.96
N LEU A 228 8.66 5.27 30.24
CA LEU A 228 8.87 6.37 31.19
C LEU A 228 10.07 7.23 30.79
N ARG A 229 11.20 6.62 30.37
CA ARG A 229 12.35 7.37 29.86
C ARG A 229 12.01 8.21 28.63
N PHE A 230 11.22 7.67 27.71
CA PHE A 230 10.74 8.40 26.55
C PHE A 230 9.86 9.59 26.98
N LEU A 231 8.90 9.38 27.89
CA LEU A 231 8.07 10.46 28.43
C LEU A 231 8.90 11.55 29.10
N SER A 232 9.92 11.19 29.87
CA SER A 232 10.81 12.16 30.52
C SER A 232 11.59 12.99 29.50
N ALA A 233 12.11 12.36 28.44
CA ALA A 233 12.76 13.08 27.35
C ALA A 233 11.79 13.97 26.57
N LEU A 234 10.55 13.51 26.36
CA LEU A 234 9.52 14.25 25.65
C LEU A 234 9.01 15.46 26.44
N ASN A 235 8.82 15.33 27.76
CA ASN A 235 8.42 16.45 28.62
C ASN A 235 9.48 17.58 28.58
N ILE A 236 10.77 17.23 28.68
CA ILE A 236 11.86 18.21 28.52
C ILE A 236 11.79 18.89 27.15
N ALA A 237 11.53 18.11 26.10
CA ALA A 237 11.44 18.63 24.73
C ALA A 237 10.22 19.55 24.51
N VAL A 238 9.09 19.27 25.16
CA VAL A 238 7.87 20.10 25.13
C VAL A 238 8.16 21.49 25.71
N GLU A 239 8.80 21.54 26.89
CA GLU A 239 9.23 22.79 27.50
C GLU A 239 10.20 23.57 26.59
N GLU A 240 11.24 22.90 26.07
CA GLU A 240 12.25 23.53 25.23
C GLU A 240 11.70 24.01 23.87
N ALA A 241 10.70 23.32 23.33
CA ALA A 241 10.04 23.67 22.08
C ALA A 241 8.88 24.67 22.27
N SER A 242 8.58 25.07 23.51
CA SER A 242 7.44 25.95 23.83
C SER A 242 6.12 25.40 23.28
N VAL A 243 5.93 24.09 23.41
CA VAL A 243 4.67 23.37 23.10
C VAL A 243 3.83 23.36 24.38
N ASP A 244 2.52 23.49 24.26
CA ASP A 244 1.61 23.71 25.38
C ASP A 244 1.46 22.46 26.25
N ASP A 245 1.17 21.30 25.63
CA ASP A 245 1.13 20.00 26.30
C ASP A 245 1.18 18.82 25.31
N MET A 246 1.04 17.60 25.82
CA MET A 246 1.10 16.38 25.02
C MET A 246 -0.05 16.26 24.01
N SER A 247 -1.14 16.99 24.16
CA SER A 247 -2.22 17.04 23.15
C SER A 247 -1.73 17.70 21.86
N GLU A 248 -0.99 18.81 21.98
CA GLU A 248 -0.36 19.50 20.85
C GLU A 248 0.72 18.61 20.23
N VAL A 249 1.51 17.90 21.05
CA VAL A 249 2.50 16.93 20.56
C VAL A 249 1.84 15.81 19.76
N VAL A 250 0.73 15.23 20.26
CA VAL A 250 -0.02 14.17 19.56
C VAL A 250 -0.51 14.69 18.21
N PHE A 251 -1.03 15.92 18.15
CA PHE A 251 -1.45 16.53 16.90
C PHE A 251 -0.28 16.66 15.92
N TYR A 252 0.86 17.19 16.36
CA TYR A 252 2.04 17.34 15.51
C TYR A 252 2.61 16.02 15.02
N PHE A 253 2.69 15.01 15.87
CA PHE A 253 3.17 13.70 15.45
C PHE A 253 2.18 12.99 14.54
N ALA A 254 0.87 13.13 14.77
CA ALA A 254 -0.16 12.65 13.84
C ALA A 254 -0.04 13.32 12.45
N LYS A 255 0.24 14.63 12.42
CA LYS A 255 0.45 15.39 11.17
C LYS A 255 1.77 15.07 10.48
N LYS A 256 2.84 14.83 11.24
CA LYS A 256 4.10 14.34 10.67
C LYS A 256 4.02 12.89 10.23
N GLY A 257 3.20 12.08 10.89
CA GLY A 257 2.78 10.76 10.42
C GLY A 257 2.11 10.80 9.05
N GLN A 258 1.52 11.96 8.70
CA GLN A 258 0.97 12.29 7.39
C GLN A 258 1.98 13.02 6.46
N SER A 259 3.26 13.15 6.86
CA SER A 259 4.33 13.70 6.02
C SER A 259 4.73 12.66 4.97
N GLU A 260 4.09 12.76 3.81
CA GLU A 260 4.36 12.09 2.53
C GLU A 260 4.85 10.64 2.61
N SER A 261 3.92 9.70 2.75
CA SER A 261 4.16 8.39 2.13
C SER A 261 4.52 8.61 0.66
N VAL A 262 5.68 8.10 0.26
CA VAL A 262 6.09 8.16 -1.13
C VAL A 262 5.23 7.17 -1.89
N THR A 263 4.34 7.68 -2.73
CA THR A 263 3.58 6.87 -3.68
C THR A 263 4.51 6.22 -4.70
N LEU A 264 4.04 5.16 -5.35
CA LEU A 264 4.80 4.51 -6.42
C LEU A 264 5.13 5.47 -7.58
N LYS A 265 4.26 6.44 -7.87
CA LYS A 265 4.54 7.48 -8.86
C LYS A 265 5.69 8.40 -8.44
N GLN A 266 5.68 8.86 -7.19
CA GLN A 266 6.77 9.70 -6.67
C GLN A 266 8.11 8.94 -6.69
N TYR A 267 8.09 7.62 -6.42
CA TYR A 267 9.26 6.77 -6.61
C TYR A 267 9.74 6.72 -8.06
N PHE A 268 8.83 6.54 -9.04
CA PHE A 268 9.24 6.59 -10.45
C PHE A 268 9.79 7.96 -10.85
N ALA A 269 9.19 9.04 -10.37
CA ALA A 269 9.65 10.40 -10.60
C ALA A 269 11.07 10.63 -10.05
N SER A 270 11.36 10.14 -8.83
CA SER A 270 12.71 10.24 -8.24
C SER A 270 13.76 9.39 -8.98
N LYS A 271 13.32 8.41 -9.77
CA LYS A 271 14.16 7.65 -10.71
C LYS A 271 14.27 8.29 -12.11
N GLY A 272 13.66 9.47 -12.30
CA GLY A 272 13.68 10.22 -13.56
C GLY A 272 12.61 9.77 -14.58
N TYR A 273 11.63 8.97 -14.17
CA TYR A 273 10.53 8.53 -15.05
C TYR A 273 9.24 9.28 -14.74
N LEU A 274 8.73 10.00 -15.75
CA LEU A 274 7.46 10.70 -15.66
C LEU A 274 6.33 9.81 -16.19
N TYR A 275 5.42 9.40 -15.30
CA TYR A 275 4.20 8.69 -15.67
C TYR A 275 2.96 9.44 -15.14
N PRO A 276 1.85 9.47 -15.91
CA PRO A 276 0.56 9.92 -15.38
C PRO A 276 0.13 9.10 -14.16
N GLU A 277 -0.56 9.73 -13.21
CA GLU A 277 -1.01 9.08 -11.97
C GLU A 277 -1.85 7.83 -12.25
N HIS A 278 -2.90 7.98 -13.06
CA HIS A 278 -3.79 6.89 -13.44
C HIS A 278 -3.07 5.73 -14.11
N LEU A 279 -1.95 5.98 -14.83
CA LEU A 279 -1.15 4.95 -15.50
C LEU A 279 -0.40 4.07 -14.48
N VAL A 280 0.19 4.68 -13.46
CA VAL A 280 0.87 3.96 -12.37
C VAL A 280 -0.15 3.18 -11.56
N SER A 281 -1.26 3.82 -11.21
CA SER A 281 -2.34 3.21 -10.42
C SER A 281 -2.97 2.01 -11.14
N GLN A 282 -3.32 2.16 -12.43
CA GLN A 282 -3.87 1.04 -13.20
C GLN A 282 -2.87 -0.11 -13.39
N PHE A 283 -1.58 0.19 -13.63
CA PHE A 283 -0.54 -0.82 -13.78
C PHE A 283 -0.39 -1.67 -12.53
N TYR A 284 -0.19 -1.01 -11.39
CA TYR A 284 0.01 -1.68 -10.12
C TYR A 284 -1.22 -2.51 -9.72
N THR A 285 -2.42 -1.93 -9.81
CA THR A 285 -3.66 -2.63 -9.45
C THR A 285 -3.95 -3.79 -10.40
N ALA A 286 -3.71 -3.66 -11.70
CA ALA A 286 -3.88 -4.76 -12.66
C ALA A 286 -2.93 -5.92 -12.35
N LEU A 287 -1.68 -5.60 -12.01
CA LEU A 287 -0.66 -6.57 -11.60
C LEU A 287 -1.08 -7.33 -10.34
N LYS A 288 -1.53 -6.63 -9.29
CA LYS A 288 -2.08 -7.22 -8.06
C LYS A 288 -3.32 -8.08 -8.32
N THR A 289 -4.13 -7.71 -9.29
CA THR A 289 -5.43 -8.36 -9.55
C THR A 289 -5.29 -9.70 -10.26
N LYS A 290 -4.44 -9.77 -11.30
CA LYS A 290 -4.36 -10.96 -12.15
C LYS A 290 -2.94 -11.49 -12.36
N GLY A 291 -1.94 -10.63 -12.20
CA GLY A 291 -0.55 -10.97 -12.44
C GLY A 291 -0.17 -11.24 -13.88
N PHE A 292 -1.11 -11.15 -14.84
CA PHE A 292 -0.79 -11.12 -16.27
C PHE A 292 -1.26 -9.82 -16.89
N VAL A 293 -0.32 -8.99 -17.32
CA VAL A 293 -0.55 -7.62 -17.82
C VAL A 293 0.15 -7.42 -19.18
N ILE A 294 -0.52 -6.76 -20.12
CA ILE A 294 0.05 -6.38 -21.42
C ILE A 294 0.18 -4.86 -21.46
N LEU A 295 1.39 -4.37 -21.74
CA LEU A 295 1.71 -2.95 -21.89
C LEU A 295 1.91 -2.67 -23.37
N SER A 296 0.98 -1.94 -23.96
CA SER A 296 1.01 -1.53 -25.38
C SER A 296 1.29 -0.04 -25.48
N GLY A 297 1.93 0.43 -26.55
CA GLY A 297 2.12 1.87 -26.76
C GLY A 297 3.32 2.20 -27.64
N LEU A 298 3.59 3.49 -27.80
CA LEU A 298 4.72 4.00 -28.58
C LEU A 298 6.06 3.53 -27.98
N THR A 299 7.07 3.39 -28.83
CA THR A 299 8.44 3.10 -28.39
C THR A 299 8.98 4.26 -27.56
N GLY A 300 9.75 3.97 -26.49
CA GLY A 300 10.36 4.99 -25.63
C GLY A 300 9.45 5.58 -24.54
N THR A 301 8.22 5.09 -24.37
CA THR A 301 7.26 5.55 -23.35
C THR A 301 7.48 4.94 -21.95
N GLY A 302 8.53 4.15 -21.74
CA GLY A 302 8.87 3.59 -20.43
C GLY A 302 8.18 2.26 -20.07
N LYS A 303 7.50 1.58 -21.01
CA LYS A 303 6.84 0.27 -20.78
C LYS A 303 7.73 -0.75 -20.06
N THR A 304 8.99 -0.89 -20.50
CA THR A 304 9.96 -1.80 -19.89
C THR A 304 10.46 -1.29 -18.55
N LYS A 305 10.55 0.03 -18.38
CA LYS A 305 11.11 0.68 -17.19
C LYS A 305 10.18 0.61 -15.98
N ILE A 306 8.87 0.81 -16.15
CA ILE A 306 7.92 0.72 -15.04
C ILE A 306 7.99 -0.64 -14.30
N VAL A 307 8.24 -1.73 -15.03
CA VAL A 307 8.38 -3.09 -14.46
C VAL A 307 9.76 -3.28 -13.82
N GLN A 308 10.82 -2.84 -14.50
CA GLN A 308 12.20 -2.95 -14.00
C GLN A 308 12.37 -2.21 -12.67
N GLU A 309 11.88 -0.98 -12.58
CA GLU A 309 12.00 -0.14 -11.39
C GLU A 309 11.13 -0.67 -10.25
N LEU A 310 9.93 -1.19 -10.53
CA LEU A 310 9.12 -1.88 -9.51
C LEU A 310 9.83 -3.11 -8.95
N ALA A 311 10.45 -3.93 -9.81
CA ALA A 311 11.18 -5.10 -9.35
C ALA A 311 12.43 -4.71 -8.52
N GLU A 312 13.16 -3.68 -8.95
CA GLU A 312 14.32 -3.12 -8.24
C GLU A 312 13.95 -2.52 -6.89
N LEU A 313 12.80 -1.86 -6.79
CA LEU A 313 12.26 -1.36 -5.52
C LEU A 313 12.06 -2.49 -4.51
N LEU A 314 11.60 -3.66 -4.95
CA LEU A 314 11.29 -4.79 -4.08
C LEU A 314 12.54 -5.62 -3.74
N ASP A 315 13.42 -5.78 -4.72
CA ASP A 315 14.69 -6.49 -4.61
C ASP A 315 15.79 -5.73 -5.38
N PRO A 316 16.64 -4.95 -4.67
CA PRO A 316 17.72 -4.18 -5.28
C PRO A 316 18.73 -5.01 -6.07
N GLU A 317 18.85 -6.33 -5.78
CA GLU A 317 19.72 -7.23 -6.52
C GLU A 317 19.07 -7.75 -7.82
N LYS A 318 17.81 -7.41 -8.08
CA LYS A 318 17.00 -7.81 -9.24
C LYS A 318 16.93 -9.32 -9.43
N LYS A 319 17.09 -10.10 -8.36
CA LYS A 319 17.04 -11.57 -8.40
C LYS A 319 15.63 -12.09 -8.67
N ASN A 320 14.63 -11.23 -8.45
CA ASN A 320 13.21 -11.45 -8.69
C ASN A 320 12.72 -10.90 -10.05
N PHE A 321 13.61 -10.52 -10.97
CA PHE A 321 13.25 -10.00 -12.28
C PHE A 321 13.90 -10.78 -13.42
N LEU A 322 13.13 -11.13 -14.45
CA LEU A 322 13.62 -11.75 -15.67
C LEU A 322 13.14 -10.99 -16.90
N PHE A 323 14.08 -10.46 -17.68
CA PHE A 323 13.84 -9.86 -18.99
C PHE A 323 14.06 -10.88 -20.11
N LEU A 324 13.05 -11.07 -20.98
CA LEU A 324 13.10 -12.00 -22.10
C LEU A 324 12.64 -11.32 -23.40
N PRO A 325 13.55 -11.06 -24.35
CA PRO A 325 13.16 -10.59 -25.67
C PRO A 325 12.56 -11.73 -26.48
N VAL A 326 11.33 -11.53 -26.98
CA VAL A 326 10.66 -12.49 -27.86
C VAL A 326 11.32 -12.46 -29.25
N ARG A 327 11.39 -13.63 -29.91
CA ARG A 327 11.93 -13.74 -31.26
C ARG A 327 10.85 -14.19 -32.24
N PRO A 328 10.90 -13.72 -33.50
CA PRO A 328 9.87 -14.03 -34.50
C PRO A 328 9.80 -15.52 -34.88
N ASP A 329 10.85 -16.31 -34.62
CA ASP A 329 10.91 -17.74 -34.91
C ASP A 329 10.24 -18.62 -33.84
N TRP A 330 9.73 -18.03 -32.75
CA TRP A 330 9.04 -18.76 -31.70
C TRP A 330 7.69 -19.31 -32.18
N ARG A 331 7.53 -20.63 -32.13
CA ARG A 331 6.35 -21.35 -32.65
C ARG A 331 5.70 -22.28 -31.64
N ASP A 332 6.38 -22.58 -30.54
CA ASP A 332 5.91 -23.47 -29.48
C ASP A 332 6.52 -23.08 -28.13
N SER A 333 6.07 -23.73 -27.06
CA SER A 333 6.51 -23.43 -25.70
C SER A 333 7.95 -23.88 -25.40
N LYS A 334 8.64 -24.57 -26.31
CA LYS A 334 10.01 -25.06 -26.06
C LYS A 334 11.01 -23.93 -25.89
N GLN A 335 10.78 -22.80 -26.56
CA GLN A 335 11.63 -21.61 -26.41
C GLN A 335 11.51 -20.99 -25.01
N LEU A 336 10.36 -21.20 -24.36
CA LEU A 336 10.07 -20.71 -23.02
C LEU A 336 10.40 -21.72 -21.94
N LEU A 337 10.08 -23.00 -22.12
CA LEU A 337 10.18 -24.02 -21.07
C LEU A 337 11.32 -25.01 -21.30
N GLY A 338 11.85 -25.08 -22.51
CA GLY A 338 12.82 -26.09 -22.88
C GLY A 338 12.17 -27.36 -23.42
N TYR A 339 12.97 -28.42 -23.51
CA TYR A 339 12.48 -29.72 -23.94
C TYR A 339 13.32 -30.85 -23.36
N TYR A 340 12.66 -31.99 -23.14
CA TYR A 340 13.33 -33.25 -22.85
C TYR A 340 13.83 -33.90 -24.14
N ASN A 341 15.05 -34.41 -24.13
CA ASN A 341 15.62 -35.20 -25.21
C ASN A 341 15.67 -36.69 -24.81
N PRO A 342 14.76 -37.54 -25.33
CA PRO A 342 14.73 -38.96 -24.99
C PRO A 342 15.96 -39.75 -25.43
N LEU A 343 16.73 -39.24 -26.41
CA LEU A 343 17.93 -39.92 -26.91
C LEU A 343 19.12 -39.74 -25.96
N THR A 344 19.25 -38.57 -25.34
CA THR A 344 20.33 -38.28 -24.38
C THR A 344 19.91 -38.48 -22.93
N GLY A 345 18.60 -38.51 -22.66
CA GLY A 345 18.07 -38.53 -21.30
C GLY A 345 18.18 -37.19 -20.57
N GLU A 346 18.57 -36.12 -21.28
CA GLU A 346 18.79 -34.79 -20.70
C GLU A 346 17.61 -33.84 -21.00
N TYR A 347 17.41 -32.87 -20.12
CA TYR A 347 16.45 -31.79 -20.33
C TYR A 347 17.18 -30.48 -20.59
N HIS A 348 16.86 -29.84 -21.72
CA HIS A 348 17.40 -28.53 -22.07
C HIS A 348 16.61 -27.44 -21.36
N LYS A 349 17.11 -26.95 -20.22
CA LYS A 349 16.48 -25.87 -19.44
C LYS A 349 16.61 -24.52 -20.16
N THR A 350 15.59 -23.69 -20.00
CA THR A 350 15.60 -22.28 -20.41
C THR A 350 15.74 -21.39 -19.18
N LYS A 351 16.15 -20.13 -19.39
CA LYS A 351 16.21 -19.12 -18.32
C LYS A 351 14.86 -18.93 -17.61
N LEU A 352 13.77 -19.00 -18.37
CA LEU A 352 12.43 -18.85 -17.80
C LEU A 352 12.05 -20.05 -16.93
N LEU A 353 12.33 -21.28 -17.37
CA LEU A 353 12.07 -22.45 -16.54
C LEU A 353 12.85 -22.37 -15.22
N GLU A 354 14.15 -22.07 -15.28
CA GLU A 354 14.99 -21.90 -14.08
C GLU A 354 14.45 -20.82 -13.14
N PHE A 355 14.01 -19.70 -13.70
CA PHE A 355 13.44 -18.60 -12.93
C PHE A 355 12.11 -18.95 -12.26
N ILE A 356 11.22 -19.67 -12.95
CA ILE A 356 9.95 -20.14 -12.36
C ILE A 356 10.22 -21.17 -11.26
N LEU A 357 11.17 -22.09 -11.46
CA LEU A 357 11.56 -23.07 -10.44
C LEU A 357 12.10 -22.39 -9.19
N LYS A 358 12.93 -21.34 -9.36
CA LYS A 358 13.40 -20.51 -8.25
C LYS A 358 12.26 -19.77 -7.54
N ALA A 359 11.31 -19.19 -8.28
CA ALA A 359 10.14 -18.52 -7.69
C ALA A 359 9.27 -19.51 -6.87
N LYS A 360 9.10 -20.73 -7.39
CA LYS A 360 8.41 -21.83 -6.72
C LYS A 360 9.13 -22.25 -5.45
N GLU A 361 10.43 -22.46 -5.52
CA GLU A 361 11.25 -22.83 -4.37
C GLU A 361 11.23 -21.74 -3.28
N ASP A 362 11.33 -20.46 -3.67
CA ASP A 362 11.22 -19.33 -2.74
C ASP A 362 9.85 -19.32 -2.04
N TYR A 363 8.77 -19.50 -2.79
CA TYR A 363 7.42 -19.58 -2.22
C TYR A 363 7.24 -20.78 -1.29
N GLU A 364 7.73 -21.95 -1.67
CA GLU A 364 7.61 -23.17 -0.86
C GLU A 364 8.44 -23.11 0.43
N LYS A 365 9.65 -22.51 0.39
CA LYS A 365 10.54 -22.39 1.56
C LYS A 365 10.16 -21.25 2.48
N ASN A 366 9.93 -20.07 1.92
CA ASN A 366 9.75 -18.85 2.69
C ASN A 366 8.28 -18.58 3.00
N GLY A 367 7.34 -19.21 2.29
CA GLY A 367 5.91 -19.04 2.46
C GLY A 367 5.56 -17.55 2.56
N ARG A 368 5.24 -17.13 3.78
CA ARG A 368 4.86 -15.77 4.19
C ARG A 368 5.94 -14.70 3.97
N GLY A 369 7.19 -15.09 3.74
CA GLY A 369 8.33 -14.21 3.49
C GLY A 369 8.79 -14.17 2.03
N ALA A 370 8.13 -14.89 1.12
CA ALA A 370 8.57 -14.99 -0.27
C ALA A 370 8.54 -13.64 -0.99
N MET A 371 9.34 -13.51 -2.05
CA MET A 371 9.36 -12.35 -2.92
C MET A 371 8.42 -12.53 -4.11
N PRO A 372 7.82 -11.45 -4.63
CA PRO A 372 7.17 -11.46 -5.93
C PRO A 372 8.22 -11.52 -7.05
N TYR A 373 8.01 -12.40 -8.05
CA TYR A 373 8.89 -12.60 -9.20
C TYR A 373 8.21 -12.09 -10.47
N PHE A 374 8.92 -11.26 -11.23
CA PHE A 374 8.41 -10.60 -12.43
C PHE A 374 9.13 -11.10 -13.68
N VAL A 375 8.36 -11.60 -14.64
CA VAL A 375 8.83 -11.96 -15.99
C VAL A 375 8.34 -10.90 -16.96
N LEU A 376 9.26 -10.25 -17.67
CA LEU A 376 8.95 -9.31 -18.75
C LEU A 376 9.26 -9.95 -20.11
N LEU A 377 8.21 -10.23 -20.89
CA LEU A 377 8.28 -10.65 -22.28
C LEU A 377 8.29 -9.41 -23.17
N ASP A 378 9.46 -9.03 -23.66
CA ASP A 378 9.62 -7.83 -24.48
C ASP A 378 9.22 -8.10 -25.93
N GLU A 379 8.46 -7.17 -26.51
CA GLU A 379 7.89 -7.25 -27.85
C GLU A 379 7.15 -8.58 -28.09
N MET A 380 6.24 -8.89 -27.17
CA MET A 380 5.51 -10.15 -27.10
C MET A 380 4.81 -10.49 -28.41
N ASN A 381 4.35 -9.49 -29.16
CA ASN A 381 3.65 -9.60 -30.43
C ASN A 381 4.55 -9.83 -31.67
N LEU A 382 5.87 -9.95 -31.51
CA LEU A 382 6.77 -10.34 -32.61
C LEU A 382 6.50 -11.75 -33.14
N ALA A 383 5.97 -12.62 -32.30
CA ALA A 383 5.53 -13.96 -32.66
C ALA A 383 4.06 -14.17 -32.31
N HIS A 384 3.45 -15.22 -32.86
CA HIS A 384 2.08 -15.62 -32.50
C HIS A 384 2.01 -16.06 -31.04
N VAL A 385 1.55 -15.16 -30.17
CA VAL A 385 1.49 -15.36 -28.72
C VAL A 385 0.63 -16.56 -28.36
N GLU A 386 -0.47 -16.77 -29.08
CA GLU A 386 -1.31 -17.95 -28.90
C GLU A 386 -0.64 -19.29 -29.19
N TYR A 387 0.53 -19.33 -29.82
CA TYR A 387 1.27 -20.56 -30.09
C TYR A 387 2.35 -20.83 -29.04
N TYR A 388 3.31 -19.91 -28.89
CA TYR A 388 4.43 -20.16 -27.98
C TYR A 388 4.04 -20.01 -26.50
N PHE A 389 2.98 -19.24 -26.21
CA PHE A 389 2.48 -18.99 -24.86
C PHE A 389 1.22 -19.81 -24.53
N ALA A 390 0.83 -20.75 -25.39
CA ALA A 390 -0.42 -21.51 -25.28
C ALA A 390 -0.57 -22.22 -23.92
N ASP A 391 0.47 -22.91 -23.46
CA ASP A 391 0.45 -23.68 -22.20
C ASP A 391 0.24 -22.76 -20.99
N PHE A 392 0.89 -21.60 -20.96
CA PHE A 392 0.70 -20.58 -19.93
C PHE A 392 -0.73 -20.04 -19.92
N LEU A 393 -1.27 -19.72 -21.10
CA LEU A 393 -2.66 -19.26 -21.24
C LEU A 393 -3.65 -20.32 -20.74
N SER A 394 -3.36 -21.61 -20.92
CA SER A 394 -4.19 -22.70 -20.41
C SER A 394 -4.17 -22.78 -18.89
N VAL A 395 -2.99 -22.85 -18.27
CA VAL A 395 -2.89 -23.01 -16.80
C VAL A 395 -3.36 -21.79 -16.04
N LEU A 396 -3.21 -20.58 -16.59
CA LEU A 396 -3.75 -19.35 -16.01
C LEU A 396 -5.29 -19.36 -15.95
N GLU A 397 -5.99 -20.15 -16.77
CA GLU A 397 -7.45 -20.32 -16.69
C GLU A 397 -7.91 -21.38 -15.70
N SER A 398 -7.04 -22.33 -15.33
CA SER A 398 -7.40 -23.42 -14.42
C SER A 398 -7.74 -22.94 -13.00
N GLY A 399 -7.43 -21.68 -12.69
CA GLY A 399 -7.53 -21.10 -11.35
C GLY A 399 -6.42 -21.63 -10.45
N ARG A 400 -6.57 -21.40 -9.14
CA ARG A 400 -5.55 -21.74 -8.14
C ARG A 400 -6.06 -22.78 -7.15
N ASP A 401 -5.17 -23.61 -6.62
CA ASP A 401 -5.44 -24.58 -5.56
C ASP A 401 -5.35 -23.93 -4.15
N GLU A 402 -5.58 -24.71 -3.10
CA GLU A 402 -5.55 -24.24 -1.70
C GLU A 402 -4.18 -23.71 -1.27
N LYS A 403 -3.10 -24.12 -1.96
CA LYS A 403 -1.73 -23.64 -1.71
C LYS A 403 -1.36 -22.45 -2.60
N GLY A 404 -2.25 -22.03 -3.49
CA GLY A 404 -2.05 -20.92 -4.42
C GLY A 404 -1.32 -21.28 -5.71
N PHE A 405 -1.01 -22.55 -5.96
CA PHE A 405 -0.47 -22.97 -7.26
C PHE A 405 -1.58 -23.05 -8.30
N THR A 406 -1.25 -22.97 -9.59
CA THR A 406 -2.23 -23.30 -10.64
C THR A 406 -2.75 -24.73 -10.44
N LYS A 407 -4.05 -24.95 -10.66
CA LYS A 407 -4.66 -26.28 -10.47
C LYS A 407 -4.06 -27.30 -11.43
N GLU A 408 -3.97 -26.90 -12.69
CA GLU A 408 -3.30 -27.65 -13.75
C GLU A 408 -1.82 -27.24 -13.84
N GLY A 409 -0.97 -28.19 -14.23
CA GLY A 409 0.44 -27.96 -14.52
C GLY A 409 0.74 -28.03 -16.01
N ILE A 410 1.81 -27.37 -16.44
CA ILE A 410 2.33 -27.48 -17.81
C ILE A 410 3.15 -28.77 -17.90
N PRO A 411 2.80 -29.75 -18.76
CA PRO A 411 3.60 -30.95 -18.91
C PRO A 411 4.99 -30.63 -19.46
N LEU A 412 6.04 -31.14 -18.80
CA LEU A 412 7.43 -30.94 -19.21
C LEU A 412 8.06 -32.23 -19.75
N HIS A 413 7.93 -33.35 -19.03
CA HIS A 413 8.45 -34.67 -19.40
C HIS A 413 7.82 -35.79 -18.56
N ASP A 414 8.10 -37.05 -18.90
CA ASP A 414 7.60 -38.25 -18.20
C ASP A 414 8.69 -39.04 -17.44
N SER A 415 9.97 -38.73 -17.65
CA SER A 415 11.12 -39.42 -17.04
C SER A 415 11.29 -39.16 -15.53
N ASP A 416 11.39 -40.23 -14.73
CA ASP A 416 11.71 -40.19 -13.28
C ASP A 416 13.18 -39.76 -13.02
N GLU A 417 14.09 -40.07 -13.95
CA GLU A 417 15.52 -39.74 -13.79
C GLU A 417 15.74 -38.24 -13.88
N VAL A 418 15.06 -37.58 -14.81
CA VAL A 418 15.12 -36.11 -14.97
C VAL A 418 14.57 -35.43 -13.71
N GLU A 419 13.48 -35.93 -13.17
CA GLU A 419 12.89 -35.37 -11.93
C GLU A 419 13.84 -35.50 -10.74
N LYS A 420 14.47 -36.66 -10.59
CA LYS A 420 15.34 -36.94 -9.45
C LYS A 420 16.71 -36.29 -9.54
N PHE A 421 17.35 -36.30 -10.71
CA PHE A 421 18.75 -35.88 -10.87
C PHE A 421 18.90 -34.46 -11.42
N LEU A 422 17.95 -33.98 -12.22
CA LEU A 422 17.96 -32.61 -12.77
C LEU A 422 17.01 -31.67 -12.03
N GLU A 423 16.24 -32.18 -11.06
CA GLU A 423 15.28 -31.44 -10.24
C GLU A 423 14.25 -30.66 -11.08
N ILE A 424 13.85 -31.24 -12.22
CA ILE A 424 12.80 -30.69 -13.08
C ILE A 424 11.53 -31.51 -12.86
N PRO A 425 10.40 -30.88 -12.46
CA PRO A 425 9.18 -31.62 -12.25
C PRO A 425 8.60 -32.10 -13.58
N LYS A 426 7.89 -33.24 -13.55
CA LYS A 426 7.14 -33.72 -14.73
C LYS A 426 6.08 -32.74 -15.22
N GLU A 427 5.46 -32.02 -14.29
CA GLU A 427 4.49 -30.97 -14.54
C GLU A 427 4.84 -29.69 -13.77
N LEU A 428 4.82 -28.55 -14.45
CA LEU A 428 5.09 -27.24 -13.87
C LEU A 428 3.80 -26.54 -13.48
N LYS A 429 3.51 -26.50 -12.18
CA LYS A 429 2.47 -25.61 -11.63
C LYS A 429 3.05 -24.24 -11.32
N LEU A 430 2.38 -23.19 -11.79
CA LEU A 430 2.87 -21.81 -11.58
C LEU A 430 2.61 -21.38 -10.13
N PRO A 431 3.63 -20.85 -9.42
CA PRO A 431 3.45 -20.38 -8.05
C PRO A 431 2.66 -19.06 -8.02
N PRO A 432 2.05 -18.68 -6.88
CA PRO A 432 1.22 -17.48 -6.78
C PRO A 432 2.02 -16.17 -6.75
N ASN A 433 3.31 -16.22 -6.43
CA ASN A 433 4.21 -15.08 -6.45
C ASN A 433 4.81 -14.78 -7.85
N LEU A 434 4.36 -15.45 -8.92
CA LEU A 434 4.83 -15.20 -10.28
C LEU A 434 3.90 -14.23 -11.03
N TYR A 435 4.49 -13.14 -11.52
CA TYR A 435 3.84 -12.09 -12.31
C TYR A 435 4.47 -12.06 -13.71
N ILE A 436 3.64 -11.97 -14.74
CA ILE A 436 4.03 -11.97 -16.15
C ILE A 436 3.55 -10.66 -16.77
N VAL A 437 4.46 -9.94 -17.41
CA VAL A 437 4.18 -8.71 -18.13
C VAL A 437 4.68 -8.86 -19.57
N GLY A 438 3.85 -8.50 -20.55
CA GLY A 438 4.24 -8.47 -21.97
C GLY A 438 4.27 -7.04 -22.49
N THR A 439 5.32 -6.62 -23.19
CA THR A 439 5.33 -5.32 -23.89
C THR A 439 4.95 -5.50 -25.35
N VAL A 440 4.30 -4.48 -25.92
CA VAL A 440 3.89 -4.43 -27.32
C VAL A 440 4.16 -3.04 -27.89
N ASN A 441 4.79 -3.02 -29.06
CA ASN A 441 4.96 -1.81 -29.87
C ASN A 441 3.83 -1.74 -30.91
N MET A 442 3.18 -0.58 -31.00
CA MET A 442 2.05 -0.35 -31.91
C MET A 442 2.48 0.01 -33.34
N ASP A 443 3.72 0.48 -33.52
CA ASP A 443 4.20 1.07 -34.77
C ASP A 443 4.75 0.04 -35.78
N GLU A 444 4.90 -1.22 -35.37
CA GLU A 444 5.53 -2.27 -36.18
C GLU A 444 4.50 -3.28 -36.72
N THR A 445 4.73 -3.78 -37.95
CA THR A 445 3.94 -4.85 -38.60
C THR A 445 4.04 -6.16 -37.81
N THR A 446 3.26 -6.26 -36.75
CA THR A 446 3.31 -7.34 -35.77
C THR A 446 1.98 -8.10 -35.75
N TYR A 447 1.95 -9.25 -35.09
CA TYR A 447 0.74 -10.06 -35.02
C TYR A 447 -0.26 -9.45 -34.06
N ALA A 448 -1.50 -9.24 -34.53
CA ALA A 448 -2.59 -8.82 -33.67
C ALA A 448 -2.89 -9.91 -32.63
N PHE A 449 -3.11 -9.52 -31.39
CA PHE A 449 -3.48 -10.47 -30.34
C PHE A 449 -4.82 -11.13 -30.61
N SER A 450 -4.87 -12.45 -30.43
CA SER A 450 -6.14 -13.15 -30.43
C SER A 450 -7.00 -12.76 -29.21
N PRO A 451 -8.35 -12.81 -29.30
CA PRO A 451 -9.23 -12.57 -28.17
C PRO A 451 -8.94 -13.48 -26.96
N LYS A 452 -8.37 -14.67 -27.21
CA LYS A 452 -7.96 -15.61 -26.15
C LYS A 452 -6.87 -15.02 -25.26
N VAL A 453 -5.91 -14.30 -25.83
CA VAL A 453 -4.82 -13.64 -25.09
C VAL A 453 -5.38 -12.45 -24.31
N LEU A 454 -6.14 -11.57 -24.97
CA LEU A 454 -6.69 -10.35 -24.37
C LEU A 454 -7.68 -10.64 -23.24
N ASP A 455 -8.47 -11.72 -23.31
CA ASP A 455 -9.36 -12.13 -22.21
C ASP A 455 -8.57 -12.51 -20.94
N ARG A 456 -7.36 -13.04 -21.11
CA ARG A 456 -6.49 -13.53 -20.03
C ARG A 456 -5.59 -12.46 -19.41
N ALA A 457 -5.49 -11.27 -19.99
CA ALA A 457 -4.66 -10.18 -19.45
C ALA A 457 -5.48 -8.93 -19.11
N PHE A 458 -4.89 -8.04 -18.32
CA PHE A 458 -5.25 -6.61 -18.35
C PHE A 458 -4.38 -5.93 -19.40
N THR A 459 -4.97 -5.10 -20.27
CA THR A 459 -4.22 -4.40 -21.33
C THR A 459 -4.16 -2.91 -21.03
N ILE A 460 -2.95 -2.36 -20.94
CA ILE A 460 -2.68 -0.96 -20.61
C ILE A 460 -2.02 -0.30 -21.82
N GLU A 461 -2.44 0.93 -22.13
CA GLU A 461 -1.90 1.71 -23.24
C GLU A 461 -1.05 2.89 -22.74
N PHE A 462 0.23 2.89 -23.11
CA PHE A 462 1.21 3.96 -22.91
C PHE A 462 1.17 4.89 -24.12
N HIS A 463 0.19 5.80 -24.14
CA HIS A 463 0.03 6.78 -25.22
C HIS A 463 0.30 8.22 -24.74
N GLU A 464 0.03 8.54 -23.47
CA GLU A 464 0.16 9.91 -22.97
C GLU A 464 1.62 10.27 -22.70
N VAL A 465 2.10 11.34 -23.33
CA VAL A 465 3.45 11.86 -23.17
C VAL A 465 3.34 13.34 -22.82
N GLU A 466 3.69 13.69 -21.59
CA GLU A 466 3.73 15.07 -21.10
C GLU A 466 5.15 15.63 -21.24
N LEU A 467 5.43 16.33 -22.34
CA LEU A 467 6.75 16.92 -22.59
C LEU A 467 7.01 18.19 -21.77
N GLU A 468 5.95 18.91 -21.39
CA GLU A 468 6.07 20.18 -20.65
C GLU A 468 6.64 20.01 -19.24
N LYS A 469 6.40 18.85 -18.61
CA LYS A 469 6.84 18.51 -17.25
C LYS A 469 8.02 17.54 -17.23
N TYR A 470 8.69 17.35 -18.36
CA TYR A 470 9.82 16.44 -18.50
C TYR A 470 11.16 17.20 -18.55
N PRO A 471 12.21 16.78 -17.81
CA PRO A 471 12.21 15.68 -16.82
C PRO A 471 11.35 16.00 -15.60
N PRO A 472 10.89 14.99 -14.84
CA PRO A 472 10.18 15.23 -13.58
C PRO A 472 11.05 16.11 -12.68
N GLU A 473 10.43 17.07 -11.97
CA GLU A 473 11.14 17.97 -11.07
C GLU A 473 11.92 17.16 -10.02
N GLU A 474 13.22 17.43 -9.89
CA GLU A 474 14.05 16.84 -8.85
C GLU A 474 13.60 17.40 -7.50
N ASN A 475 12.96 16.57 -6.68
CA ASN A 475 12.90 16.82 -5.24
C ASN A 475 14.33 16.63 -4.71
N ALA A 476 15.11 17.71 -4.76
CA ALA A 476 16.50 17.76 -4.33
C ALA A 476 16.60 17.51 -2.82
N ASP A 477 16.72 16.25 -2.42
CA ASP A 477 17.43 15.87 -1.20
C ASP A 477 17.98 14.44 -1.35
N ASP A 478 19.17 14.36 -1.97
CA ASP A 478 19.88 13.15 -2.39
C ASP A 478 20.31 12.22 -1.22
N GLY A 479 19.92 12.55 0.01
CA GLY A 479 20.14 11.76 1.23
C GLY A 479 18.87 11.23 1.91
N SER A 480 17.67 11.72 1.58
CA SER A 480 16.40 11.35 2.23
C SER A 480 15.61 10.27 1.47
N ALA A 481 15.91 10.06 0.18
CA ALA A 481 15.21 9.12 -0.68
C ALA A 481 15.31 7.65 -0.19
N TYR A 482 16.45 7.24 0.39
CA TYR A 482 16.61 5.89 0.93
C TYR A 482 15.70 5.61 2.15
N GLY A 483 15.42 6.63 2.97
CA GLY A 483 14.58 6.49 4.16
C GLY A 483 13.09 6.33 3.85
N LEU A 484 12.62 6.94 2.74
CA LEU A 484 11.22 6.87 2.31
C LEU A 484 10.92 5.69 1.36
N VAL A 485 11.95 5.12 0.74
CA VAL A 485 11.83 3.93 -0.12
C VAL A 485 11.52 2.66 0.67
N VAL A 486 12.01 2.54 1.91
CA VAL A 486 11.78 1.36 2.75
C VAL A 486 10.30 1.18 3.11
N PRO A 487 9.57 2.20 3.62
CA PRO A 487 8.13 2.09 3.89
C PRO A 487 7.30 1.73 2.65
N LEU A 488 7.56 2.37 1.49
CA LEU A 488 6.86 2.04 0.25
C LEU A 488 7.12 0.59 -0.18
N ARG A 489 8.37 0.14 -0.09
CA ARG A 489 8.76 -1.24 -0.39
C ARG A 489 8.01 -2.23 0.49
N GLU A 490 7.96 -1.98 1.80
CA GLU A 490 7.24 -2.84 2.76
C GLU A 490 5.74 -2.84 2.46
N ALA A 491 5.14 -1.68 2.22
CA ALA A 491 3.73 -1.56 1.85
C ALA A 491 3.40 -2.36 0.59
N ILE A 492 4.22 -2.28 -0.45
CA ILE A 492 4.02 -3.06 -1.69
C ILE A 492 4.18 -4.57 -1.43
N LEU A 493 5.18 -4.98 -0.64
CA LEU A 493 5.36 -6.41 -0.31
C LEU A 493 4.14 -6.96 0.44
N GLU A 494 3.65 -6.25 1.45
CA GLU A 494 2.44 -6.64 2.19
C GLU A 494 1.21 -6.65 1.28
N ASP A 495 1.05 -5.65 0.41
CA ASP A 495 -0.11 -5.51 -0.45
C ASP A 495 -0.15 -6.55 -1.58
N LEU A 496 1.00 -6.88 -2.18
CA LEU A 496 1.12 -7.95 -3.18
C LEU A 496 0.95 -9.34 -2.56
N ARG A 497 1.45 -9.56 -1.32
CA ARG A 497 1.23 -10.81 -0.58
C ARG A 497 -0.25 -10.99 -0.20
N GLY A 498 -0.95 -9.89 0.11
CA GLY A 498 -2.38 -9.90 0.44
C GLY A 498 -2.70 -10.60 1.76
N LYS A 499 -3.99 -10.82 2.03
CA LYS A 499 -4.45 -11.51 3.26
C LYS A 499 -3.96 -12.96 3.26
N ASP A 500 -3.34 -13.37 4.37
CA ASP A 500 -2.75 -14.70 4.55
C ASP A 500 -1.66 -15.05 3.51
N ASP A 501 -0.98 -14.05 2.94
CA ASP A 501 0.18 -14.19 2.06
C ASP A 501 -0.08 -15.01 0.78
N GLN A 502 -1.31 -14.91 0.26
CA GLN A 502 -1.81 -15.69 -0.88
C GLN A 502 -1.32 -15.21 -2.26
N PHE A 503 -0.66 -14.05 -2.34
CA PHE A 503 -0.27 -13.38 -3.59
C PHE A 503 -1.39 -13.26 -4.61
N LEU A 504 -1.35 -14.00 -5.73
CA LEU A 504 -2.39 -14.05 -6.76
C LEU A 504 -3.44 -15.13 -6.51
N ALA A 505 -3.31 -15.92 -5.45
CA ALA A 505 -4.34 -16.89 -5.08
C ALA A 505 -5.54 -16.15 -4.47
N ARG A 506 -6.72 -16.42 -5.03
CA ARG A 506 -7.99 -15.84 -4.58
C ARG A 506 -8.98 -16.97 -4.40
N SER A 507 -9.58 -17.04 -3.21
CA SER A 507 -10.64 -18.00 -2.94
C SER A 507 -11.92 -17.58 -3.68
N LYS A 508 -12.80 -18.54 -3.98
CA LYS A 508 -14.10 -18.24 -4.60
C LYS A 508 -14.94 -17.34 -3.69
N ASP A 509 -14.80 -17.46 -2.38
CA ASP A 509 -15.51 -16.63 -1.41
C ASP A 509 -15.04 -15.18 -1.45
N GLU A 510 -13.73 -14.96 -1.62
CA GLU A 510 -13.18 -13.62 -1.78
C GLU A 510 -13.66 -12.94 -3.06
N ILE A 511 -13.69 -13.67 -4.18
CA ILE A 511 -14.23 -13.17 -5.45
C ILE A 511 -15.71 -12.82 -5.27
N ASN A 512 -16.48 -13.70 -4.64
CA ASN A 512 -17.89 -13.46 -4.36
C ASN A 512 -18.10 -12.24 -3.44
N GLU A 513 -17.21 -12.01 -2.47
CA GLU A 513 -17.23 -10.81 -1.61
C GLU A 513 -16.97 -9.55 -2.43
N ALA A 514 -15.96 -9.55 -3.31
CA ALA A 514 -15.67 -8.44 -4.20
C ALA A 514 -16.87 -8.12 -5.12
N VAL A 515 -17.48 -9.15 -5.71
CA VAL A 515 -18.69 -9.00 -6.53
C VAL A 515 -19.88 -8.49 -5.71
N LYS A 516 -20.08 -8.96 -4.47
CA LYS A 516 -21.13 -8.45 -3.58
C LYS A 516 -20.92 -6.99 -3.22
N LYS A 517 -19.67 -6.56 -2.97
CA LYS A 517 -19.33 -5.16 -2.73
C LYS A 517 -19.66 -4.31 -3.95
N LEU A 518 -19.25 -4.73 -5.15
CA LEU A 518 -19.57 -4.02 -6.39
C LEU A 518 -21.09 -3.95 -6.61
N LYS A 519 -21.83 -5.04 -6.36
CA LYS A 519 -23.31 -5.08 -6.41
C LYS A 519 -24.01 -4.06 -5.50
N GLY A 520 -23.37 -3.67 -4.40
CA GLY A 520 -23.87 -2.65 -3.49
C GLY A 520 -23.68 -1.21 -3.98
N THR A 521 -23.01 -1.01 -5.11
CA THR A 521 -22.72 0.31 -5.71
C THR A 521 -23.54 0.54 -6.98
N GLU A 522 -23.63 1.79 -7.41
CA GLU A 522 -24.26 2.13 -8.70
C GLU A 522 -23.53 1.55 -9.92
N TYR A 523 -22.22 1.27 -9.80
CA TYR A 523 -21.40 0.69 -10.87
C TYR A 523 -21.91 -0.66 -11.35
N TRP A 524 -22.58 -1.42 -10.48
CA TRP A 524 -23.17 -2.69 -10.88
C TRP A 524 -24.27 -2.54 -11.93
N GLN A 525 -25.10 -1.50 -11.77
CA GLN A 525 -26.18 -1.22 -12.72
C GLN A 525 -25.60 -0.76 -14.07
N ILE A 526 -24.57 0.09 -14.04
CA ILE A 526 -23.84 0.54 -15.22
C ILE A 526 -23.19 -0.64 -15.95
N LEU A 527 -22.60 -1.59 -15.21
CA LEU A 527 -22.00 -2.79 -15.77
C LEU A 527 -23.03 -3.66 -16.51
N ILE A 528 -24.24 -3.80 -15.94
CA ILE A 528 -25.36 -4.53 -16.57
C ILE A 528 -25.82 -3.83 -17.84
N GLU A 529 -25.96 -2.50 -17.80
CA GLU A 529 -26.39 -1.69 -18.94
C GLU A 529 -25.37 -1.76 -20.08
N LEU A 530 -24.08 -1.63 -19.77
CA LEU A 530 -22.99 -1.83 -20.73
C LEU A 530 -23.04 -3.22 -21.35
N ASN A 531 -23.17 -4.26 -20.54
CA ASN A 531 -23.18 -5.63 -21.05
C ASN A 531 -24.37 -5.88 -22.00
N LYS A 532 -25.56 -5.36 -21.66
CA LYS A 532 -26.76 -5.43 -22.51
C LYS A 532 -26.61 -4.62 -23.80
N ALA A 533 -25.99 -3.44 -23.73
CA ALA A 533 -25.76 -2.60 -24.91
C ALA A 533 -24.80 -3.27 -25.91
N LEU A 534 -23.87 -4.09 -25.42
CA LEU A 534 -22.89 -4.81 -26.24
C LEU A 534 -23.37 -6.19 -26.71
N GLU A 535 -24.43 -6.74 -26.12
CA GLU A 535 -24.99 -8.06 -26.47
C GLU A 535 -25.37 -8.22 -27.96
N PRO A 536 -26.08 -7.27 -28.61
CA PRO A 536 -26.45 -7.40 -30.03
C PRO A 536 -25.27 -7.42 -31.01
N TYR A 537 -24.07 -7.11 -30.54
CA TYR A 537 -22.85 -7.03 -31.34
C TYR A 537 -21.86 -8.15 -31.04
N ASP A 538 -22.26 -9.15 -30.22
CA ASP A 538 -21.39 -10.23 -29.72
C ASP A 538 -20.15 -9.71 -28.98
N LEU A 539 -20.27 -8.52 -28.35
CA LEU A 539 -19.22 -7.87 -27.55
C LEU A 539 -19.53 -7.88 -26.05
N HIS A 540 -20.61 -8.53 -25.63
CA HIS A 540 -20.93 -8.76 -24.23
C HIS A 540 -19.84 -9.62 -23.57
N PHE A 541 -19.67 -9.47 -22.26
CA PHE A 541 -18.66 -10.16 -21.47
C PHE A 541 -19.28 -11.12 -20.45
N GLY A 542 -18.58 -12.23 -20.21
CA GLY A 542 -19.00 -13.27 -19.28
C GLY A 542 -18.58 -13.01 -17.84
N TYR A 543 -18.95 -13.93 -16.95
CA TYR A 543 -18.74 -13.81 -15.49
C TYR A 543 -17.28 -13.57 -15.08
N ARG A 544 -16.31 -14.17 -15.79
CA ARG A 544 -14.88 -13.96 -15.50
C ARG A 544 -14.47 -12.49 -15.59
N VAL A 545 -14.96 -11.77 -16.59
CA VAL A 545 -14.66 -10.35 -16.76
C VAL A 545 -15.26 -9.54 -15.61
N VAL A 546 -16.46 -9.90 -15.17
CA VAL A 546 -17.12 -9.30 -14.00
C VAL A 546 -16.33 -9.55 -12.71
N ASP A 547 -15.88 -10.79 -12.50
CA ASP A 547 -15.06 -11.17 -11.35
C ASP A 547 -13.76 -10.36 -11.32
N GLU A 548 -13.10 -10.18 -12.47
CA GLU A 548 -11.86 -9.40 -12.60
C GLU A 548 -12.07 -7.90 -12.40
N ILE A 549 -13.17 -7.32 -12.89
CA ILE A 549 -13.52 -5.91 -12.63
C ILE A 549 -13.79 -5.70 -11.14
N ALA A 550 -14.54 -6.60 -10.51
CA ALA A 550 -14.84 -6.51 -9.07
C ALA A 550 -13.59 -6.65 -8.20
N LEU A 551 -12.70 -7.60 -8.55
CA LEU A 551 -11.41 -7.75 -7.88
C LEU A 551 -10.51 -6.53 -8.10
N PHE A 552 -10.46 -5.98 -9.31
CA PHE A 552 -9.71 -4.76 -9.60
C PHE A 552 -10.20 -3.61 -8.73
N PHE A 553 -11.52 -3.39 -8.69
CA PHE A 553 -12.13 -2.32 -7.89
C PHE A 553 -11.81 -2.45 -6.39
N LYS A 554 -11.89 -3.68 -5.86
CA LYS A 554 -11.50 -3.98 -4.47
C LYS A 554 -10.00 -3.71 -4.25
N ASN A 555 -9.15 -4.24 -5.11
CA ASN A 555 -7.70 -4.12 -4.98
C ASN A 555 -7.22 -2.66 -5.10
N ALA A 556 -7.84 -1.87 -5.97
CA ALA A 556 -7.57 -0.44 -6.12
C ALA A 556 -7.77 0.31 -4.80
N LYS A 557 -8.91 0.08 -4.15
CA LYS A 557 -9.22 0.69 -2.84
C LYS A 557 -8.23 0.27 -1.77
N GLU A 558 -7.96 -1.03 -1.66
CA GLU A 558 -7.01 -1.56 -0.68
C GLU A 558 -5.58 -1.01 -0.87
N SER A 559 -5.14 -0.84 -2.12
CA SER A 559 -3.80 -0.31 -2.43
C SER A 559 -3.74 1.22 -2.26
N GLN A 560 -4.85 1.93 -2.48
CA GLN A 560 -4.99 3.35 -2.18
C GLN A 560 -5.02 3.65 -0.68
N GLU A 561 -5.71 2.82 0.11
CA GLU A 561 -5.71 2.89 1.59
C GLU A 561 -4.30 2.71 2.18
N ARG A 562 -3.40 2.04 1.45
CA ARG A 562 -1.97 1.89 1.79
C ARG A 562 -1.08 2.97 1.17
N GLU A 563 -1.67 3.95 0.49
CA GLU A 563 -0.98 5.07 -0.15
C GLU A 563 0.07 4.66 -1.21
N ILE A 564 -0.05 3.43 -1.75
CA ILE A 564 0.85 2.93 -2.81
C ILE A 564 0.51 3.61 -4.14
N VAL A 565 -0.78 3.75 -4.40
CA VAL A 565 -1.37 4.31 -5.62
C VAL A 565 -2.42 5.36 -5.27
N LYS A 566 -2.71 6.26 -6.21
CA LYS A 566 -3.76 7.27 -6.04
C LYS A 566 -4.74 7.23 -7.22
N PHE A 567 -6.02 7.26 -6.91
CA PHE A 567 -7.11 7.48 -7.85
C PHE A 567 -7.86 8.74 -7.44
N GLU A 568 -8.43 9.44 -8.41
CA GLU A 568 -9.21 10.66 -8.15
C GLU A 568 -10.50 10.35 -7.38
N ASN A 569 -11.16 9.24 -7.70
CA ASN A 569 -12.40 8.78 -7.11
C ASN A 569 -12.73 7.34 -7.57
N ASP A 570 -13.84 6.80 -7.07
CA ASP A 570 -14.34 5.48 -7.44
C ASP A 570 -14.72 5.36 -8.94
N ASP A 571 -15.14 6.46 -9.58
CA ASP A 571 -15.47 6.47 -11.01
C ASP A 571 -14.23 6.17 -11.85
N GLU A 572 -13.08 6.75 -11.51
CA GLU A 572 -11.81 6.49 -12.19
C GLU A 572 -11.36 5.02 -12.05
N ILE A 573 -11.53 4.42 -10.86
CA ILE A 573 -11.22 3.00 -10.64
C ILE A 573 -12.05 2.12 -11.57
N PHE A 574 -13.36 2.37 -11.63
CA PHE A 574 -14.28 1.58 -12.45
C PHE A 574 -14.05 1.80 -13.95
N ASP A 575 -13.80 3.05 -14.36
CA ASP A 575 -13.46 3.44 -15.74
C ASP A 575 -12.23 2.68 -16.24
N LEU A 576 -11.12 2.72 -15.49
CA LEU A 576 -9.87 2.05 -15.85
C LEU A 576 -10.04 0.52 -15.91
N ALA A 577 -10.82 -0.07 -15.01
CA ALA A 577 -11.11 -1.51 -15.04
C ALA A 577 -11.81 -1.91 -16.36
N LEU A 578 -12.81 -1.14 -16.79
CA LEU A 578 -13.53 -1.37 -18.03
C LEU A 578 -12.65 -1.08 -19.26
N LEU A 579 -11.86 -0.02 -19.23
CA LEU A 579 -10.89 0.33 -20.26
C LEU A 579 -9.93 -0.83 -20.53
N MET A 580 -9.40 -1.46 -19.48
CA MET A 580 -8.40 -2.52 -19.62
C MET A 580 -8.98 -3.92 -19.89
N LYS A 581 -10.26 -4.16 -19.62
CA LYS A 581 -10.89 -5.50 -19.72
C LYS A 581 -11.95 -5.64 -20.81
N VAL A 582 -12.68 -4.58 -21.12
CA VAL A 582 -13.79 -4.60 -22.08
C VAL A 582 -13.33 -4.09 -23.43
N LEU A 583 -12.73 -2.91 -23.48
CA LEU A 583 -12.32 -2.27 -24.73
C LEU A 583 -11.26 -3.04 -25.56
N PRO A 584 -10.34 -3.86 -25.00
CA PRO A 584 -9.38 -4.61 -25.82
C PRO A 584 -10.02 -5.56 -26.83
N LYS A 585 -11.26 -5.98 -26.60
CA LYS A 585 -12.01 -6.86 -27.52
C LYS A 585 -12.52 -6.13 -28.77
N PHE A 586 -12.45 -4.80 -28.80
CA PHE A 586 -12.93 -3.97 -29.89
C PHE A 586 -11.87 -3.89 -30.99
N HIS A 587 -12.01 -4.78 -31.96
CA HIS A 587 -11.15 -4.85 -33.14
C HIS A 587 -11.98 -5.19 -34.38
N GLY A 588 -11.76 -4.41 -35.44
CA GLY A 588 -12.39 -4.64 -36.73
C GLY A 588 -12.71 -3.37 -37.50
N ASN A 589 -13.54 -3.55 -38.53
CA ASN A 589 -13.94 -2.48 -39.43
C ASN A 589 -15.10 -1.63 -38.88
N ARG A 590 -15.37 -0.52 -39.56
CA ARG A 590 -16.44 0.42 -39.22
C ARG A 590 -17.82 -0.22 -39.05
N LYS A 591 -18.20 -1.14 -39.95
CA LYS A 591 -19.52 -1.80 -39.90
C LYS A 591 -19.74 -2.58 -38.60
N LYS A 592 -18.67 -3.16 -38.06
CA LYS A 592 -18.69 -3.92 -36.81
C LYS A 592 -18.64 -3.03 -35.57
N LEU A 593 -17.80 -2.00 -35.58
CA LEU A 593 -17.42 -1.27 -34.36
C LEU A 593 -18.11 0.08 -34.13
N GLU A 594 -18.59 0.77 -35.17
CA GLU A 594 -19.10 2.14 -34.99
C GLU A 594 -20.26 2.22 -33.99
N LYS A 595 -21.27 1.35 -34.15
CA LYS A 595 -22.43 1.33 -33.26
C LYS A 595 -22.08 0.95 -31.82
N PRO A 596 -21.37 -0.17 -31.54
CA PRO A 596 -21.03 -0.51 -30.17
C PRO A 596 -20.13 0.54 -29.52
N LEU A 597 -19.17 1.16 -30.24
CA LEU A 597 -18.38 2.27 -29.70
C LEU A 597 -19.24 3.48 -29.33
N LYS A 598 -20.24 3.82 -30.15
CA LYS A 598 -21.20 4.88 -29.82
C LYS A 598 -22.00 4.55 -28.55
N GLU A 599 -22.44 3.30 -28.37
CA GLU A 599 -23.13 2.89 -27.13
C GLU A 599 -22.22 3.00 -25.90
N VAL A 600 -20.95 2.61 -26.01
CA VAL A 600 -19.96 2.80 -24.94
C VAL A 600 -19.77 4.29 -24.62
N LEU A 601 -19.66 5.14 -25.66
CA LEU A 601 -19.48 6.58 -25.48
C LEU A 601 -20.68 7.24 -24.77
N LYS A 602 -21.91 6.80 -25.06
CA LYS A 602 -23.11 7.27 -24.35
C LYS A 602 -23.05 6.97 -22.86
N LEU A 603 -22.61 5.76 -22.50
CA LEU A 603 -22.48 5.33 -21.10
C LEU A 603 -21.39 6.08 -20.34
N CYS A 604 -20.44 6.70 -21.03
CA CYS A 604 -19.41 7.53 -20.41
C CYS A 604 -19.91 8.92 -19.99
N MET A 605 -21.15 9.30 -20.32
CA MET A 605 -21.72 10.63 -20.09
C MET A 605 -22.79 10.59 -19.00
N ASN A 606 -22.77 11.58 -18.09
CA ASN A 606 -23.81 11.75 -17.06
C ASN A 606 -24.92 12.70 -17.49
N GLU A 607 -24.60 13.67 -18.34
CA GLU A 607 -25.49 14.76 -18.72
C GLU A 607 -25.41 15.04 -20.22
N GLN A 608 -26.31 15.88 -20.71
CA GLN A 608 -26.27 16.35 -22.07
C GLN A 608 -25.12 17.36 -22.25
N VAL A 609 -24.07 16.96 -22.94
CA VAL A 609 -22.88 17.75 -23.20
C VAL A 609 -23.06 18.53 -24.49
N THR A 610 -22.93 19.85 -24.41
CA THR A 610 -22.98 20.72 -25.60
C THR A 610 -21.57 21.05 -26.05
N ILE A 611 -21.14 20.45 -27.16
CA ILE A 611 -19.83 20.68 -27.75
C ILE A 611 -19.96 21.79 -28.79
N LYS A 612 -19.25 22.89 -28.54
CA LYS A 612 -19.16 24.04 -29.45
C LYS A 612 -17.83 23.98 -30.18
N LEU A 613 -17.88 23.94 -31.50
CA LEU A 613 -16.71 23.91 -32.38
C LEU A 613 -16.71 25.14 -33.28
N ASP A 614 -15.61 25.89 -33.29
CA ASP A 614 -15.39 26.96 -34.27
C ASP A 614 -14.76 26.38 -35.54
N ARG A 615 -15.52 26.40 -36.64
CA ARG A 615 -15.09 25.86 -37.93
C ARG A 615 -15.22 26.93 -39.01
N ASN A 616 -14.11 27.54 -39.42
CA ASN A 616 -14.05 28.56 -40.48
C ASN A 616 -15.19 29.60 -40.38
N GLU A 617 -15.28 30.31 -39.25
CA GLU A 617 -16.30 31.34 -38.95
C GLU A 617 -17.75 30.82 -38.72
N ASN A 618 -18.01 29.51 -38.83
CA ASN A 618 -19.28 28.90 -38.43
C ASN A 618 -19.16 28.14 -37.10
N LYS A 619 -19.97 28.54 -36.12
CA LYS A 619 -20.13 27.82 -34.85
C LYS A 619 -21.05 26.62 -35.03
N ILE A 620 -20.49 25.42 -34.90
CA ILE A 620 -21.28 24.19 -34.89
C ILE A 620 -21.47 23.76 -33.44
N GLU A 621 -22.72 23.52 -33.05
CA GLU A 621 -23.09 23.06 -31.72
C GLU A 621 -23.70 21.66 -31.85
N ILE A 622 -23.18 20.71 -31.06
CA ILE A 622 -23.67 19.33 -31.01
C ILE A 622 -24.00 18.98 -29.57
N LYS A 623 -25.16 18.38 -29.36
CA LYS A 623 -25.61 17.91 -28.05
C LYS A 623 -25.43 16.40 -27.93
N LEU A 624 -24.38 15.95 -27.26
CA LEU A 624 -24.20 14.54 -26.93
C LEU A 624 -24.94 14.23 -25.62
N PRO A 625 -25.51 13.02 -25.44
CA PRO A 625 -25.49 11.87 -26.35
C PRO A 625 -26.54 11.91 -27.48
N ASP A 626 -27.50 12.83 -27.46
CA ASP A 626 -28.65 12.84 -28.39
C ASP A 626 -28.27 12.90 -29.88
N GLU A 627 -27.20 13.63 -30.19
CA GLU A 627 -26.71 13.85 -31.56
C GLU A 627 -25.42 13.08 -31.85
N ILE A 628 -25.18 11.97 -31.15
CA ILE A 628 -23.97 11.14 -31.31
C ILE A 628 -23.74 10.65 -32.75
N ASP A 629 -24.81 10.48 -33.52
CA ASP A 629 -24.72 10.08 -34.92
C ASP A 629 -24.19 11.18 -35.85
N LYS A 630 -24.18 12.44 -35.39
CA LYS A 630 -23.58 13.57 -36.11
C LYS A 630 -22.07 13.68 -35.90
N LEU A 631 -21.48 12.88 -35.02
CA LEU A 631 -20.02 12.87 -34.80
C LEU A 631 -19.27 12.54 -36.09
N SER A 632 -18.35 13.43 -36.46
CA SER A 632 -17.43 13.25 -37.60
C SER A 632 -15.97 13.25 -37.13
N SER A 633 -15.05 12.80 -37.98
CA SER A 633 -13.62 12.72 -37.60
C SER A 633 -13.06 14.06 -37.15
N ASP A 634 -13.33 15.14 -37.89
CA ASP A 634 -12.84 16.48 -37.56
C ASP A 634 -13.33 16.97 -36.19
N MET A 635 -14.58 16.67 -35.83
CA MET A 635 -15.15 17.01 -34.53
C MET A 635 -14.45 16.25 -33.42
N ILE A 636 -14.21 14.95 -33.62
CA ILE A 636 -13.49 14.11 -32.67
C ILE A 636 -12.05 14.63 -32.49
N VAL A 637 -11.37 15.01 -33.57
CA VAL A 637 -10.01 15.59 -33.51
C VAL A 637 -10.01 16.88 -32.68
N ALA A 638 -11.00 17.76 -32.86
CA ALA A 638 -11.11 18.98 -32.08
C ALA A 638 -11.33 18.69 -30.58
N ILE A 639 -12.23 17.77 -30.24
CA ILE A 639 -12.47 17.33 -28.85
C ILE A 639 -11.19 16.77 -28.23
N LEU A 640 -10.45 15.93 -28.96
CA LEU A 640 -9.21 15.33 -28.46
C LEU A 640 -8.07 16.34 -28.30
N LYS A 641 -8.02 17.40 -29.13
CA LYS A 641 -7.03 18.48 -28.99
C LYS A 641 -7.29 19.35 -27.77
N GLU A 642 -8.56 19.63 -27.49
CA GLU A 642 -9.00 20.43 -26.34
C GLU A 642 -9.49 19.53 -25.20
N TRP A 643 -8.92 18.33 -25.07
CA TRP A 643 -9.41 17.31 -24.14
C TRP A 643 -9.54 17.81 -22.71
N GLU A 644 -8.58 18.60 -22.23
CA GLU A 644 -8.61 19.19 -20.88
C GLU A 644 -9.82 20.11 -20.64
N THR A 645 -10.39 20.71 -21.69
CA THR A 645 -11.60 21.53 -21.60
C THR A 645 -12.87 20.67 -21.56
N TYR A 646 -12.84 19.50 -22.21
CA TYR A 646 -14.02 18.66 -22.37
C TYR A 646 -14.10 17.47 -21.40
N LYS A 647 -12.98 17.05 -20.80
CA LYS A 647 -12.88 15.82 -20.00
C LYS A 647 -13.89 15.74 -18.86
N ASP A 648 -14.17 16.87 -18.21
CA ASP A 648 -15.08 16.94 -17.05
C ASP A 648 -16.55 16.75 -17.44
N ASN A 649 -16.86 16.78 -18.73
CA ASN A 649 -18.19 16.43 -19.25
C ASN A 649 -18.42 14.91 -19.34
N PHE A 650 -17.38 14.10 -19.13
CA PHE A 650 -17.45 12.64 -19.16
C PHE A 650 -17.23 12.09 -17.75
N ARG A 651 -18.18 11.27 -17.28
CA ARG A 651 -18.03 10.51 -16.03
C ARG A 651 -16.85 9.54 -16.13
N PHE A 652 -16.80 8.78 -17.21
CA PHE A 652 -15.76 7.80 -17.51
C PHE A 652 -14.83 8.37 -18.59
N LYS A 653 -13.98 9.31 -18.16
CA LYS A 653 -13.12 10.12 -19.02
C LYS A 653 -12.10 9.29 -19.81
N HIS A 654 -11.52 8.24 -19.22
CA HIS A 654 -10.46 7.45 -19.83
C HIS A 654 -11.02 6.57 -20.95
N MET A 655 -12.14 5.88 -20.68
CA MET A 655 -12.89 5.14 -21.69
C MET A 655 -13.41 6.06 -22.79
N ALA A 656 -13.99 7.22 -22.46
CA ALA A 656 -14.47 8.18 -23.45
C ALA A 656 -13.36 8.64 -24.39
N LYS A 657 -12.20 9.04 -23.86
CA LYS A 657 -11.02 9.45 -24.64
C LYS A 657 -10.58 8.34 -25.59
N LYS A 658 -10.53 7.09 -25.11
CA LYS A 658 -10.14 5.95 -25.94
C LYS A 658 -11.15 5.64 -27.03
N VAL A 659 -12.45 5.63 -26.70
CA VAL A 659 -13.54 5.39 -27.66
C VAL A 659 -13.55 6.46 -28.75
N LEU A 660 -13.36 7.73 -28.40
CA LEU A 660 -13.22 8.82 -29.36
C LEU A 660 -12.04 8.58 -30.31
N ARG A 661 -10.87 8.19 -29.80
CA ARG A 661 -9.71 7.83 -30.65
C ARG A 661 -10.02 6.67 -31.61
N MET A 662 -10.71 5.62 -31.12
CA MET A 662 -11.10 4.49 -31.96
C MET A 662 -12.12 4.88 -33.03
N LEU A 663 -13.11 5.70 -32.69
CA LEU A 663 -14.07 6.26 -33.66
C LEU A 663 -13.37 7.12 -34.72
N ARG A 664 -12.37 7.93 -34.33
CA ARG A 664 -11.53 8.68 -35.28
C ARG A 664 -10.84 7.75 -36.28
N GLN A 665 -10.15 6.72 -35.79
CA GLN A 665 -9.48 5.71 -36.64
C GLN A 665 -10.47 5.01 -37.58
N LEU A 666 -11.67 4.66 -37.11
CA LEU A 666 -12.72 4.08 -37.95
C LEU A 666 -13.17 5.01 -39.08
N TYR A 667 -13.25 6.32 -38.82
CA TYR A 667 -13.67 7.30 -39.82
C TYR A 667 -12.56 7.66 -40.81
N GLU A 668 -11.30 7.64 -40.39
CA GLU A 668 -10.14 7.97 -41.23
C GLU A 668 -9.63 6.78 -42.04
N ILE A 669 -9.53 5.61 -41.41
CA ILE A 669 -8.82 4.44 -41.94
C ILE A 669 -9.80 3.28 -42.23
N GLY A 670 -11.03 3.33 -41.70
CA GLY A 670 -12.04 2.28 -41.87
C GLY A 670 -11.86 1.08 -40.92
N PHE A 671 -10.86 1.14 -40.05
CA PHE A 671 -10.47 0.09 -39.13
C PHE A 671 -9.96 0.68 -37.81
N ALA A 672 -10.25 0.01 -36.70
CA ALA A 672 -9.75 0.39 -35.40
C ALA A 672 -9.46 -0.84 -34.54
N SER A 673 -8.48 -0.67 -33.65
CA SER A 673 -8.10 -1.62 -32.62
C SER A 673 -7.89 -0.86 -31.31
N PHE A 674 -7.99 -1.59 -30.21
CA PHE A 674 -7.61 -1.05 -28.92
C PHE A 674 -6.11 -0.77 -28.82
N SER A 675 -5.29 -1.66 -29.38
CA SER A 675 -3.85 -1.42 -29.54
C SER A 675 -3.54 -0.62 -30.78
#